data_AF-A0AB36E3Q0-F1
#
_entry.id   AF-A0AB36E3Q0-F1
#
_cell.length_a   1.000
_cell.length_b   1.000
_cell.length_c   1.000
_cell.angle_alpha   90.00
_cell.angle_beta   90.00
_cell.angle_gamma   90.00
#
_symmetry.space_group_name_H-M   'P 1'
#
loop_
_entity.id
_entity.type
_entity.pdbx_description
1 polymer ?
#
loop_
_entity_poly.entity_id
_entity_poly.type
_entity_poly.pdbx_seq_one_letter_code
_entity_poly.pdbx_strand_id
1 'polypeptide(L)'
;SIQVIHAGDATEPVGYAVDVAELGGMYANKIHLIGTENGLGVRNAGHIGAAVSEVKVTTEGQLVNTGYIGAQQDITLQSQHQIENQASGVMYSQQGNLQATSKQKGIQQQGSLIAKGKAQGKGNITLKAKETISQSGESLAEGNIAYQAKNIDASTTSVLAAGVRFTPTATTEEKTINPHNDQGQTLHLVTEQHTAAHGQNLASDHIHIEAAEIDLSQSQTSANRLTLLAKQGDITLANSEIFIDKTATLSTPTTLATPNAKLLANHFLIQANYLNNQQGYWQQTGTNRLDFLLAQGLNNQQGVLRTLGDLNYQGAQFNNQQGVVTTPQSLYLNTQQHTFNNQAGLVSAQQDIQLITNILQNQQGTIQSQHNLTITAPNLTNQQKGKLLALEQLSITSQQLDNQTGLIQANQVTIATQQLDNRAGFLKAKQAEITAQQQVDNQAINPTGSLLQAATLRITTPTLLNQQTKAQSETPTQGLIADTLEIKTDQWFNQSGGTYVSQALNATVAKLLNNQQGELLSLNTLKVKGNQLQLDNQQGVIESHGNLTLDLKQWENIGQVKSAANAKLSIHNDFRLDTPITVDGKLTLKVDNHFANQTQLVTGKGLTIEAKSIENPVQSELSSQKTLLKTEYLLNRGLIDGVKNIIFADQLDNLGSGRIYGDQLAIQSHTLNNLLEADQSATIAARERLDLGVGTLTNYDHALILSQGNLSIGGALDDRYHATGQATFVDNGSATIEALGNGNINTQRLWNHDLHLITGEHHQDQRISEYALNHKSQRYSSLEGWFDRNNNSRSDRNSYFNFYDGRPRVAGPTWVQWHFNRHTVTTTLEHRDPAKILIAGDLRLNGENLVNDVSQIHVGNRIRMGGRIFNQNEKNLNLKGNGVRLENKDLIGEIHRHDEGVWYTMVTKRKRHGIGKKVWAKYGDDDKPFSRDLPIEYFKFKLVDNTIGQAIQPTGTAIRQQTIAQQAALSNLQVDFTQSTPLSTVPHVRAVL
;
A
#
# COMPACT_ATOMS: atom_id res chain seq x y z
N SER A 1 -69.18 -76.72 28.75
CA SER A 1 -67.78 -77.15 28.79
C SER A 1 -67.66 -78.35 27.87
N ILE A 2 -66.95 -78.23 26.75
CA ILE A 2 -66.58 -79.38 25.94
C ILE A 2 -65.15 -79.72 26.37
N GLN A 3 -64.97 -80.87 27.00
CA GLN A 3 -63.68 -81.40 27.43
C GLN A 3 -63.31 -82.48 26.42
N VAL A 4 -62.37 -82.20 25.52
CA VAL A 4 -61.85 -83.19 24.58
C VAL A 4 -60.59 -83.78 25.23
N ILE A 5 -60.60 -85.09 25.46
CA ILE A 5 -59.45 -85.86 25.95
C ILE A 5 -58.99 -86.72 24.77
N HIS A 6 -57.71 -86.68 24.41
CA HIS A 6 -57.09 -87.65 23.51
C HIS A 6 -55.99 -88.40 24.28
N ALA A 7 -56.07 -89.73 24.27
CA ALA A 7 -54.99 -90.59 24.75
C ALA A 7 -54.28 -91.18 23.53
N GLY A 8 -52.97 -90.94 23.39
CA GLY A 8 -52.15 -91.51 22.33
C GLY A 8 -50.66 -91.42 22.65
N ASP A 9 -49.97 -92.56 22.51
CA ASP A 9 -48.60 -92.84 22.95
C ASP A 9 -47.50 -91.93 22.36
N ALA A 10 -46.45 -91.76 23.16
CA ALA A 10 -45.26 -90.99 22.88
C ALA A 10 -44.36 -91.67 21.82
N THR A 11 -44.16 -91.01 20.67
CA THR A 11 -42.87 -90.83 19.95
C THR A 11 -43.10 -90.14 18.59
N GLU A 12 -43.12 -88.80 18.55
CA GLU A 12 -42.72 -87.86 17.46
C GLU A 12 -43.28 -86.42 17.73
N PRO A 13 -42.68 -85.34 17.20
CA PRO A 13 -42.79 -84.00 17.80
C PRO A 13 -44.01 -83.17 17.33
N VAL A 14 -44.61 -82.47 18.30
CA VAL A 14 -45.75 -81.52 18.24
C VAL A 14 -47.15 -82.16 18.09
N GLY A 15 -47.71 -82.60 19.22
CA GLY A 15 -49.15 -82.92 19.32
C GLY A 15 -49.98 -81.70 19.77
N TYR A 16 -51.26 -81.65 19.39
CA TYR A 16 -52.22 -80.63 19.83
C TYR A 16 -53.25 -81.25 20.79
N ALA A 17 -53.46 -80.63 21.94
CA ALA A 17 -54.52 -80.99 22.89
C ALA A 17 -55.92 -80.60 22.35
N VAL A 18 -55.98 -79.58 21.47
CA VAL A 18 -57.20 -79.15 20.78
C VAL A 18 -56.84 -78.74 19.34
N ASP A 19 -57.40 -79.41 18.34
CA ASP A 19 -57.34 -79.00 16.93
C ASP A 19 -58.74 -78.67 16.39
N VAL A 20 -58.99 -77.38 16.13
CA VAL A 20 -60.29 -76.89 15.63
C VAL A 20 -60.46 -77.18 14.13
N ALA A 21 -59.39 -77.56 13.41
CA ALA A 21 -59.50 -78.00 12.02
C ALA A 21 -60.39 -79.25 11.89
N GLU A 22 -60.22 -80.21 12.81
CA GLU A 22 -60.98 -81.45 12.88
C GLU A 22 -62.44 -81.24 13.32
N LEU A 23 -62.74 -80.10 13.97
CA LEU A 23 -64.08 -79.75 14.44
C LEU A 23 -64.89 -78.95 13.41
N GLY A 24 -64.28 -78.50 12.31
CA GLY A 24 -64.89 -77.59 11.31
C GLY A 24 -65.10 -76.14 11.81
N GLY A 25 -65.44 -75.94 13.08
CA GLY A 25 -65.52 -74.64 13.74
C GLY A 25 -66.14 -74.74 15.13
N MET A 26 -65.94 -73.70 15.95
CA MET A 26 -66.46 -73.58 17.31
C MET A 26 -67.16 -72.25 17.49
N TYR A 27 -68.46 -72.31 17.79
CA TYR A 27 -69.32 -71.12 17.93
C TYR A 27 -70.07 -71.17 19.26
N ALA A 28 -69.94 -70.11 20.07
CA ALA A 28 -70.68 -70.00 21.33
C ALA A 28 -70.91 -68.53 21.71
N ASN A 29 -71.68 -68.26 22.76
CA ASN A 29 -71.77 -66.89 23.30
C ASN A 29 -70.47 -66.46 23.99
N LYS A 30 -69.75 -67.42 24.59
CA LYS A 30 -68.49 -67.27 25.30
C LYS A 30 -67.65 -68.53 25.12
N ILE A 31 -66.36 -68.38 24.82
CA ILE A 31 -65.45 -69.53 24.57
C ILE A 31 -64.24 -69.44 25.50
N HIS A 32 -64.07 -70.44 26.37
CA HIS A 32 -62.87 -70.64 27.18
C HIS A 32 -62.26 -72.00 26.83
N LEU A 33 -61.09 -72.00 26.21
CA LEU A 33 -60.31 -73.19 25.86
C LEU A 33 -59.10 -73.30 26.76
N ILE A 34 -58.91 -74.48 27.35
CA ILE A 34 -57.80 -74.74 28.28
C ILE A 34 -57.14 -76.06 27.86
N GLY A 35 -55.94 -75.99 27.29
CA GLY A 35 -55.07 -77.13 27.02
C GLY A 35 -54.13 -77.33 28.21
N THR A 36 -54.44 -78.31 29.07
CA THR A 36 -53.70 -78.55 30.32
C THR A 36 -52.55 -79.55 30.19
N GLU A 37 -52.43 -80.21 29.05
CA GLU A 37 -51.45 -81.27 28.82
C GLU A 37 -50.07 -80.67 28.54
N ASN A 38 -49.08 -81.09 29.33
CA ASN A 38 -47.72 -80.57 29.23
C ASN A 38 -47.15 -80.84 27.82
N GLY A 39 -46.78 -79.77 27.12
CA GLY A 39 -46.22 -79.84 25.76
C GLY A 39 -47.25 -79.96 24.63
N LEU A 40 -48.54 -80.19 24.90
CA LEU A 40 -49.58 -80.29 23.87
C LEU A 40 -50.29 -78.94 23.66
N GLY A 41 -50.37 -78.52 22.39
CA GLY A 41 -50.78 -77.18 21.97
C GLY A 41 -52.27 -76.99 21.67
N VAL A 42 -52.63 -75.82 21.15
CA VAL A 42 -53.95 -75.53 20.55
C VAL A 42 -53.76 -75.08 19.11
N ARG A 43 -54.41 -75.74 18.16
CA ARG A 43 -54.41 -75.36 16.74
C ARG A 43 -55.79 -74.91 16.30
N ASN A 44 -55.85 -73.77 15.60
CA ASN A 44 -57.04 -73.28 14.92
C ASN A 44 -56.77 -73.09 13.43
N ALA A 45 -57.28 -73.99 12.59
CA ALA A 45 -57.37 -73.79 11.15
C ALA A 45 -58.81 -73.56 10.64
N GLY A 46 -59.79 -73.52 11.56
CA GLY A 46 -61.21 -73.28 11.27
C GLY A 46 -61.67 -71.91 11.77
N HIS A 47 -62.85 -71.86 12.38
CA HIS A 47 -63.41 -70.62 12.94
C HIS A 47 -63.72 -70.80 14.43
N ILE A 48 -63.11 -69.97 15.30
CA ILE A 48 -63.47 -69.84 16.71
C ILE A 48 -64.22 -68.52 16.87
N GLY A 49 -65.51 -68.55 17.19
CA GLY A 49 -66.37 -67.37 17.25
C GLY A 49 -67.16 -67.25 18.55
N ALA A 50 -66.90 -66.22 19.35
CA ALA A 50 -67.76 -65.83 20.46
C ALA A 50 -68.71 -64.68 20.06
N ALA A 51 -70.01 -64.97 19.91
CA ALA A 51 -70.99 -64.02 19.37
C ALA A 51 -71.42 -62.90 20.34
N VAL A 52 -71.21 -63.06 21.65
CA VAL A 52 -71.71 -62.13 22.68
C VAL A 52 -70.61 -61.63 23.62
N SER A 53 -69.62 -62.46 23.92
CA SER A 53 -68.59 -62.19 24.93
C SER A 53 -67.19 -62.51 24.42
N GLU A 54 -66.31 -62.98 25.31
CA GLU A 54 -64.88 -63.17 25.09
C GLU A 54 -64.52 -64.54 24.48
N VAL A 55 -63.36 -64.58 23.81
CA VAL A 55 -62.61 -65.81 23.52
C VAL A 55 -61.36 -65.81 24.40
N LYS A 56 -61.22 -66.82 25.26
CA LYS A 56 -60.03 -67.06 26.06
C LYS A 56 -59.43 -68.41 25.71
N VAL A 57 -58.15 -68.45 25.36
CA VAL A 57 -57.41 -69.69 25.10
C VAL A 57 -56.19 -69.72 26.02
N THR A 58 -56.02 -70.79 26.78
CA THR A 58 -54.86 -71.02 27.65
C THR A 58 -54.29 -72.40 27.33
N THR A 59 -52.98 -72.51 27.08
CA THR A 59 -52.35 -73.80 26.74
C THR A 59 -50.94 -73.92 27.33
N GLU A 60 -50.60 -75.11 27.80
CA GLU A 60 -49.23 -75.46 28.22
C GLU A 60 -48.27 -75.71 27.03
N GLY A 61 -48.80 -75.93 25.83
CA GLY A 61 -48.03 -76.08 24.58
C GLY A 61 -48.09 -74.86 23.65
N GLN A 62 -47.84 -75.07 22.37
CA GLN A 62 -47.89 -74.03 21.33
C GLN A 62 -49.32 -73.69 20.91
N LEU A 63 -49.64 -72.41 20.68
CA LEU A 63 -50.90 -71.98 20.07
C LEU A 63 -50.65 -71.58 18.61
N VAL A 64 -51.31 -72.23 17.65
CA VAL A 64 -51.21 -71.91 16.22
C VAL A 64 -52.57 -71.50 15.67
N ASN A 65 -52.66 -70.32 15.05
CA ASN A 65 -53.84 -69.84 14.34
C ASN A 65 -53.52 -69.65 12.85
N THR A 66 -54.19 -70.42 12.00
CA THR A 66 -54.24 -70.26 10.54
C THR A 66 -55.63 -69.90 10.03
N GLY A 67 -56.66 -70.00 10.90
CA GLY A 67 -58.04 -69.66 10.60
C GLY A 67 -58.50 -68.34 11.24
N TYR A 68 -59.78 -68.27 11.63
CA TYR A 68 -60.38 -67.07 12.22
C TYR A 68 -60.64 -67.26 13.71
N ILE A 69 -60.26 -66.27 14.54
CA ILE A 69 -60.64 -66.14 15.95
C ILE A 69 -61.37 -64.81 16.12
N GLY A 70 -62.68 -64.85 16.33
CA GLY A 70 -63.52 -63.67 16.52
C GLY A 70 -64.19 -63.63 17.88
N ALA A 71 -64.26 -62.46 18.47
CA ALA A 71 -65.03 -62.22 19.70
C ALA A 71 -65.80 -60.90 19.62
N GLN A 72 -67.00 -60.87 20.18
CA GLN A 72 -67.71 -59.61 20.41
C GLN A 72 -66.93 -58.72 21.40
N GLN A 73 -66.38 -59.32 22.46
CA GLN A 73 -65.57 -58.65 23.48
C GLN A 73 -64.10 -59.05 23.35
N ASP A 74 -63.43 -59.33 24.47
CA ASP A 74 -61.97 -59.52 24.51
C ASP A 74 -61.54 -60.85 23.88
N ILE A 75 -60.37 -60.86 23.24
CA ILE A 75 -59.63 -62.07 22.86
C ILE A 75 -58.41 -62.15 23.79
N THR A 76 -58.28 -63.22 24.56
CA THR A 76 -57.14 -63.44 25.46
C THR A 76 -56.47 -64.79 25.18
N LEU A 77 -55.23 -64.76 24.71
CA LEU A 77 -54.42 -65.95 24.42
C LEU A 77 -53.25 -66.05 25.39
N GLN A 78 -53.08 -67.20 26.03
CA GLN A 78 -51.97 -67.48 26.95
C GLN A 78 -51.36 -68.83 26.58
N SER A 79 -50.08 -68.82 26.18
CA SER A 79 -49.31 -70.04 25.91
C SER A 79 -48.09 -70.06 26.82
N GLN A 80 -47.78 -71.23 27.40
CA GLN A 80 -46.50 -71.39 28.08
C GLN A 80 -45.34 -71.40 27.07
N HIS A 81 -45.54 -71.93 25.86
CA HIS A 81 -44.47 -72.09 24.87
C HIS A 81 -44.39 -70.94 23.85
N GLN A 82 -45.26 -70.92 22.85
CA GLN A 82 -45.22 -70.01 21.70
C GLN A 82 -46.62 -69.75 21.16
N ILE A 83 -46.86 -68.56 20.61
CA ILE A 83 -48.09 -68.23 19.86
C ILE A 83 -47.71 -67.91 18.41
N GLU A 84 -48.43 -68.49 17.46
CA GLU A 84 -48.30 -68.21 16.03
C GLU A 84 -49.66 -67.80 15.46
N ASN A 85 -49.74 -66.60 14.89
CA ASN A 85 -50.80 -66.20 13.99
C ASN A 85 -50.23 -66.19 12.58
N GLN A 86 -50.37 -67.29 11.85
CA GLN A 86 -49.76 -67.46 10.53
C GLN A 86 -50.43 -66.55 9.49
N ALA A 87 -49.88 -66.46 8.28
CA ALA A 87 -50.27 -65.48 7.27
C ALA A 87 -51.78 -65.42 6.93
N SER A 88 -52.48 -66.56 6.97
CA SER A 88 -53.94 -66.62 6.76
C SER A 88 -54.77 -66.39 8.03
N GLY A 89 -54.12 -66.34 9.19
CA GLY A 89 -54.74 -66.23 10.49
C GLY A 89 -55.30 -64.83 10.75
N VAL A 90 -56.57 -64.75 11.12
CA VAL A 90 -57.24 -63.49 11.50
C VAL A 90 -57.73 -63.59 12.93
N MET A 91 -57.39 -62.60 13.74
CA MET A 91 -57.94 -62.41 15.08
C MET A 91 -58.66 -61.06 15.14
N TYR A 92 -59.94 -61.08 15.47
CA TYR A 92 -60.82 -59.93 15.31
C TYR A 92 -61.73 -59.72 16.53
N SER A 93 -61.46 -58.66 17.30
CA SER A 93 -62.29 -58.24 18.43
C SER A 93 -63.17 -57.06 18.04
N GLN A 94 -64.50 -57.15 18.21
CA GLN A 94 -65.45 -56.13 17.75
C GLN A 94 -65.65 -54.95 18.71
N GLN A 95 -65.66 -55.23 20.02
CA GLN A 95 -65.90 -54.24 21.08
C GLN A 95 -64.95 -54.46 22.27
N GLY A 96 -63.80 -55.10 22.03
CA GLY A 96 -62.90 -55.60 23.06
C GLY A 96 -61.42 -55.31 22.80
N ASN A 97 -60.58 -55.84 23.67
CA ASN A 97 -59.13 -55.84 23.53
C ASN A 97 -58.66 -57.19 22.98
N LEU A 98 -57.51 -57.20 22.33
CA LEU A 98 -56.79 -58.42 21.94
C LEU A 98 -55.50 -58.52 22.76
N GLN A 99 -55.37 -59.57 23.57
CA GLN A 99 -54.21 -59.81 24.42
C GLN A 99 -53.62 -61.18 24.13
N ALA A 100 -52.31 -61.25 23.88
CA ALA A 100 -51.60 -62.51 23.71
C ALA A 100 -50.33 -62.53 24.58
N THR A 101 -50.11 -63.61 25.33
CA THR A 101 -48.95 -63.78 26.20
C THR A 101 -48.28 -65.14 25.98
N SER A 102 -46.98 -65.11 25.64
CA SER A 102 -46.11 -66.28 25.49
C SER A 102 -45.03 -66.25 26.58
N LYS A 103 -44.95 -67.29 27.42
CA LYS A 103 -44.10 -67.27 28.64
C LYS A 103 -42.68 -67.82 28.46
N GLN A 104 -42.40 -68.64 27.44
CA GLN A 104 -41.07 -69.23 27.22
C GLN A 104 -40.40 -68.77 25.92
N LYS A 105 -41.08 -68.84 24.77
CA LYS A 105 -40.55 -68.40 23.48
C LYS A 105 -41.16 -67.07 23.07
N GLY A 106 -41.70 -67.02 21.86
CA GLY A 106 -42.07 -65.81 21.14
C GLY A 106 -43.53 -65.76 20.75
N ILE A 107 -43.87 -64.70 20.03
CA ILE A 107 -45.10 -64.56 19.27
C ILE A 107 -44.71 -64.34 17.81
N GLN A 108 -45.18 -65.17 16.90
CA GLN A 108 -45.05 -64.93 15.45
C GLN A 108 -46.39 -64.42 14.93
N GLN A 109 -46.44 -63.15 14.56
CA GLN A 109 -47.59 -62.51 13.94
C GLN A 109 -47.26 -62.35 12.45
N GLN A 110 -47.94 -63.09 11.59
CA GLN A 110 -47.86 -62.97 10.13
C GLN A 110 -49.20 -62.61 9.49
N GLY A 111 -50.32 -62.88 10.17
CA GLY A 111 -51.67 -62.59 9.69
C GLY A 111 -52.22 -61.23 10.15
N SER A 112 -53.52 -61.19 10.48
CA SER A 112 -54.22 -59.96 10.87
C SER A 112 -54.65 -59.99 12.34
N LEU A 113 -54.28 -58.96 13.11
CA LEU A 113 -54.81 -58.67 14.43
C LEU A 113 -55.59 -57.37 14.37
N ILE A 114 -56.90 -57.43 14.63
CA ILE A 114 -57.78 -56.26 14.57
C ILE A 114 -58.54 -56.14 15.89
N ALA A 115 -58.43 -54.98 16.55
CA ALA A 115 -59.17 -54.67 17.77
C ALA A 115 -60.01 -53.40 17.58
N LYS A 116 -61.33 -53.58 17.58
CA LYS A 116 -62.35 -52.55 17.59
C LYS A 116 -63.00 -52.52 18.97
N GLY A 117 -63.38 -51.34 19.43
CA GLY A 117 -63.97 -51.16 20.75
C GLY A 117 -63.68 -49.83 21.42
N LYS A 118 -63.21 -48.82 20.66
CA LYS A 118 -62.91 -47.50 21.22
C LYS A 118 -64.15 -46.87 21.87
N ALA A 119 -65.33 -47.07 21.31
CA ALA A 119 -66.60 -46.62 21.89
C ALA A 119 -66.89 -47.20 23.29
N GLN A 120 -66.27 -48.34 23.63
CA GLN A 120 -66.40 -49.01 24.94
C GLN A 120 -65.18 -48.75 25.84
N GLY A 121 -64.26 -47.85 25.47
CA GLY A 121 -62.99 -47.64 26.16
C GLY A 121 -62.00 -48.80 26.01
N LYS A 122 -62.18 -49.64 24.98
CA LYS A 122 -61.35 -50.81 24.65
C LYS A 122 -60.70 -50.63 23.27
N GLY A 123 -60.52 -51.70 22.50
CA GLY A 123 -59.90 -51.67 21.17
C GLY A 123 -58.37 -51.72 21.20
N ASN A 124 -57.75 -52.15 22.30
CA ASN A 124 -56.29 -52.23 22.43
C ASN A 124 -55.76 -53.59 21.96
N ILE A 125 -54.55 -53.61 21.39
CA ILE A 125 -53.78 -54.83 21.12
C ILE A 125 -52.59 -54.87 22.09
N THR A 126 -52.39 -55.99 22.79
CA THR A 126 -51.25 -56.18 23.70
C THR A 126 -50.60 -57.54 23.46
N LEU A 127 -49.33 -57.53 23.07
CA LEU A 127 -48.53 -58.75 22.90
C LEU A 127 -47.39 -58.75 23.92
N LYS A 128 -47.26 -59.84 24.67
CA LYS A 128 -46.18 -60.05 25.64
C LYS A 128 -45.48 -61.38 25.36
N ALA A 129 -44.18 -61.35 25.09
CA ALA A 129 -43.37 -62.55 24.86
C ALA A 129 -42.14 -62.56 25.75
N LYS A 130 -41.58 -63.75 26.02
CA LYS A 130 -40.33 -63.85 26.79
C LYS A 130 -39.10 -63.60 25.91
N GLU A 131 -39.08 -64.12 24.69
CA GLU A 131 -38.00 -63.94 23.72
C GLU A 131 -38.42 -62.92 22.64
N THR A 132 -38.83 -63.37 21.45
CA THR A 132 -39.05 -62.48 20.29
C THR A 132 -40.53 -62.34 19.92
N ILE A 133 -40.97 -61.12 19.60
CA ILE A 133 -42.19 -60.89 18.82
C ILE A 133 -41.76 -60.63 17.36
N SER A 134 -42.04 -61.57 16.47
CA SER A 134 -41.86 -61.37 15.03
C SER A 134 -43.18 -60.89 14.44
N GLN A 135 -43.14 -59.82 13.65
CA GLN A 135 -44.32 -59.19 13.05
C GLN A 135 -44.11 -58.99 11.55
N SER A 136 -44.87 -59.67 10.70
CA SER A 136 -44.85 -59.46 9.25
C SER A 136 -46.23 -59.18 8.65
N GLY A 137 -47.28 -59.28 9.47
CA GLY A 137 -48.66 -58.98 9.09
C GLY A 137 -49.13 -57.62 9.60
N GLU A 138 -50.43 -57.49 9.84
CA GLU A 138 -51.06 -56.23 10.27
C GLU A 138 -51.59 -56.31 11.71
N SER A 139 -51.26 -55.31 12.53
CA SER A 139 -51.89 -55.06 13.82
C SER A 139 -52.55 -53.70 13.80
N LEU A 140 -53.88 -53.69 13.78
CA LEU A 140 -54.72 -52.51 13.61
C LEU A 140 -55.64 -52.35 14.81
N ALA A 141 -55.44 -51.27 15.58
CA ALA A 141 -56.19 -51.00 16.79
C ALA A 141 -56.94 -49.67 16.68
N GLU A 142 -58.22 -49.62 17.05
CA GLU A 142 -58.87 -48.33 17.32
C GLU A 142 -58.31 -47.66 18.60
N GLY A 143 -57.80 -48.47 19.53
CA GLY A 143 -57.09 -48.07 20.73
C GLY A 143 -55.57 -48.11 20.57
N ASN A 144 -54.87 -48.44 21.65
CA ASN A 144 -53.41 -48.50 21.70
C ASN A 144 -52.87 -49.87 21.26
N ILE A 145 -51.63 -49.89 20.80
CA ILE A 145 -50.86 -51.12 20.57
C ILE A 145 -49.69 -51.14 21.55
N ALA A 146 -49.51 -52.24 22.28
CA ALA A 146 -48.42 -52.41 23.24
C ALA A 146 -47.72 -53.76 23.04
N TYR A 147 -46.46 -53.76 22.61
CA TYR A 147 -45.63 -54.97 22.49
C TYR A 147 -44.52 -54.94 23.54
N GLN A 148 -44.34 -56.06 24.24
CA GLN A 148 -43.29 -56.22 25.25
C GLN A 148 -42.58 -57.56 25.07
N ALA A 149 -41.27 -57.55 24.85
CA ALA A 149 -40.47 -58.75 24.60
C ALA A 149 -38.99 -58.53 24.92
N LYS A 150 -38.15 -59.55 24.76
CA LYS A 150 -36.70 -59.36 24.73
C LYS A 150 -36.27 -58.73 23.41
N ASN A 151 -36.89 -59.16 22.29
CA ASN A 151 -36.70 -58.61 20.95
C ASN A 151 -38.04 -58.40 20.23
N ILE A 152 -38.13 -57.38 19.38
CA ILE A 152 -39.22 -57.19 18.41
C ILE A 152 -38.59 -57.09 17.03
N ASP A 153 -39.08 -57.90 16.08
CA ASP A 153 -38.63 -57.92 14.69
C ASP A 153 -39.84 -57.74 13.77
N ALA A 154 -40.16 -56.48 13.43
CA ALA A 154 -41.20 -56.13 12.47
C ALA A 154 -40.61 -55.94 11.07
N SER A 155 -41.08 -56.75 10.10
CA SER A 155 -40.58 -56.74 8.72
C SER A 155 -40.95 -55.47 7.96
N THR A 156 -40.35 -55.27 6.79
CA THR A 156 -40.67 -54.16 5.87
C THR A 156 -42.11 -54.20 5.33
N THR A 157 -42.78 -55.35 5.42
CA THR A 157 -44.18 -55.52 5.01
C THR A 157 -45.17 -55.36 6.17
N SER A 158 -44.67 -55.20 7.39
CA SER A 158 -45.52 -55.12 8.57
C SER A 158 -46.30 -53.80 8.65
N VAL A 159 -47.47 -53.85 9.29
CA VAL A 159 -48.25 -52.66 9.64
C VAL A 159 -48.58 -52.68 11.12
N LEU A 160 -48.13 -51.65 11.83
CA LEU A 160 -48.45 -51.38 13.23
C LEU A 160 -49.19 -50.04 13.30
N ALA A 161 -50.51 -50.06 13.46
CA ALA A 161 -51.32 -48.85 13.41
C ALA A 161 -52.24 -48.70 14.64
N ALA A 162 -51.97 -47.69 15.46
CA ALA A 162 -52.75 -47.36 16.66
C ALA A 162 -53.66 -46.14 16.46
N GLY A 163 -54.94 -46.27 16.80
CA GLY A 163 -55.95 -45.24 16.51
C GLY A 163 -56.44 -45.26 15.07
N VAL A 164 -56.60 -46.45 14.50
CA VAL A 164 -57.21 -46.67 13.18
C VAL A 164 -58.71 -46.38 13.26
N ARG A 165 -59.24 -45.76 12.20
CA ARG A 165 -60.66 -45.61 11.93
C ARG A 165 -61.06 -46.60 10.85
N PHE A 166 -62.00 -47.47 11.18
CA PHE A 166 -62.60 -48.42 10.24
C PHE A 166 -63.92 -47.84 9.73
N THR A 167 -63.99 -47.52 8.44
CA THR A 167 -65.20 -46.97 7.82
C THR A 167 -65.86 -48.05 6.96
N PRO A 168 -67.11 -48.47 7.25
CA PRO A 168 -67.80 -49.45 6.44
C PRO A 168 -68.04 -48.93 5.02
N THR A 169 -67.78 -49.78 4.01
CA THR A 169 -68.18 -49.55 2.62
C THR A 169 -69.14 -50.66 2.16
N ALA A 170 -69.67 -50.58 0.94
CA ALA A 170 -70.65 -51.54 0.43
C ALA A 170 -70.12 -53.00 0.33
N THR A 171 -68.81 -53.20 0.23
CA THR A 171 -68.19 -54.53 0.06
C THR A 171 -66.96 -54.78 0.95
N THR A 172 -66.34 -53.76 1.53
CA THR A 172 -65.13 -53.85 2.39
C THR A 172 -65.15 -52.80 3.50
N GLU A 173 -64.10 -52.74 4.34
CA GLU A 173 -63.88 -51.63 5.27
C GLU A 173 -62.65 -50.82 4.85
N GLU A 174 -62.79 -49.50 4.81
CA GLU A 174 -61.67 -48.59 4.62
C GLU A 174 -60.94 -48.40 5.96
N LYS A 175 -59.62 -48.61 5.95
CA LYS A 175 -58.73 -48.53 7.12
C LYS A 175 -57.89 -47.25 6.99
N THR A 176 -58.14 -46.25 7.84
CA THR A 176 -57.37 -44.97 7.83
C THR A 176 -56.88 -44.64 9.23
N ILE A 177 -55.73 -43.98 9.36
CA ILE A 177 -55.29 -43.44 10.66
C ILE A 177 -56.17 -42.24 11.03
N ASN A 178 -56.56 -42.10 12.30
CA ASN A 178 -57.20 -40.86 12.75
C ASN A 178 -56.22 -39.68 12.62
N PRO A 179 -56.72 -38.45 12.39
CA PRO A 179 -55.88 -37.26 12.37
C PRO A 179 -55.01 -37.15 13.63
N HIS A 180 -53.75 -36.74 13.47
CA HIS A 180 -52.81 -36.58 14.57
C HIS A 180 -53.32 -35.55 15.59
N ASN A 181 -53.36 -35.91 16.88
CA ASN A 181 -53.72 -34.99 17.98
C ASN A 181 -53.28 -35.54 19.35
N ASP A 182 -53.23 -34.68 20.38
CA ASP A 182 -52.74 -35.04 21.73
C ASP A 182 -53.63 -36.02 22.50
N GLN A 183 -54.86 -36.28 22.02
CA GLN A 183 -55.80 -37.24 22.60
C GLN A 183 -55.90 -38.52 21.74
N GLY A 184 -54.99 -38.66 20.77
CA GLY A 184 -54.87 -39.84 19.94
C GLY A 184 -54.32 -41.04 20.70
N GLN A 185 -53.92 -42.05 19.95
CA GLN A 185 -53.58 -43.37 20.47
C GLN A 185 -52.09 -43.64 20.27
N THR A 186 -51.57 -44.54 21.10
CA THR A 186 -50.14 -44.82 21.21
C THR A 186 -49.78 -46.20 20.65
N LEU A 187 -48.71 -46.24 19.87
CA LEU A 187 -47.94 -47.45 19.57
C LEU A 187 -46.75 -47.50 20.53
N HIS A 188 -46.74 -48.47 21.44
CA HIS A 188 -45.73 -48.62 22.48
C HIS A 188 -44.98 -49.95 22.30
N LEU A 189 -43.70 -49.88 21.97
CA LEU A 189 -42.83 -51.04 21.77
C LEU A 189 -41.72 -50.99 22.81
N VAL A 190 -41.64 -51.99 23.69
CA VAL A 190 -40.63 -52.04 24.75
C VAL A 190 -39.88 -53.36 24.69
N THR A 191 -38.57 -53.29 24.53
CA THR A 191 -37.71 -54.48 24.52
C THR A 191 -36.52 -54.39 25.46
N GLU A 192 -36.04 -55.56 25.91
CA GLU A 192 -34.82 -55.65 26.73
C GLU A 192 -33.55 -55.44 25.88
N GLN A 193 -33.55 -55.88 24.63
CA GLN A 193 -32.39 -55.86 23.73
C GLN A 193 -32.66 -55.06 22.45
N HIS A 194 -33.29 -55.66 21.43
CA HIS A 194 -33.42 -55.03 20.11
C HIS A 194 -34.88 -54.76 19.74
N THR A 195 -35.15 -53.63 19.08
CA THR A 195 -36.42 -53.40 18.35
C THR A 195 -36.12 -53.01 16.91
N ALA A 196 -36.43 -53.92 15.98
CA ALA A 196 -36.57 -53.62 14.55
C ALA A 196 -38.04 -53.38 14.21
N ALA A 197 -38.36 -52.25 13.57
CA ALA A 197 -39.69 -52.00 13.02
C ALA A 197 -39.62 -51.30 11.65
N HIS A 198 -39.31 -52.09 10.63
CA HIS A 198 -39.01 -51.61 9.27
C HIS A 198 -40.23 -51.31 8.39
N GLY A 199 -41.44 -51.62 8.86
CA GLY A 199 -42.69 -51.49 8.10
C GLY A 199 -43.36 -50.13 8.28
N GLN A 200 -44.70 -50.13 8.30
CA GLN A 200 -45.49 -48.95 8.62
C GLN A 200 -45.73 -48.86 10.14
N ASN A 201 -45.23 -47.80 10.75
CA ASN A 201 -45.42 -47.49 12.17
C ASN A 201 -46.29 -46.24 12.29
N LEU A 202 -47.57 -46.41 12.58
CA LEU A 202 -48.56 -45.34 12.52
C LEU A 202 -49.25 -45.18 13.88
N ALA A 203 -49.36 -43.94 14.36
CA ALA A 203 -50.12 -43.65 15.56
C ALA A 203 -50.83 -42.29 15.44
N SER A 204 -52.07 -42.22 15.89
CA SER A 204 -52.80 -40.94 15.93
C SER A 204 -52.31 -39.96 17.00
N ASP A 205 -51.48 -40.39 17.95
CA ASP A 205 -50.72 -39.50 18.83
C ASP A 205 -49.25 -39.88 18.92
N HIS A 206 -48.90 -40.97 19.62
CA HIS A 206 -47.52 -41.19 20.04
C HIS A 206 -46.99 -42.53 19.57
N ILE A 207 -45.80 -42.54 18.99
CA ILE A 207 -44.99 -43.75 18.83
C ILE A 207 -43.88 -43.69 19.88
N HIS A 208 -43.86 -44.66 20.79
CA HIS A 208 -42.85 -44.77 21.84
C HIS A 208 -42.14 -46.12 21.72
N ILE A 209 -40.84 -46.08 21.45
CA ILE A 209 -39.99 -47.26 21.36
C ILE A 209 -38.85 -47.13 22.37
N GLU A 210 -38.71 -48.15 23.22
CA GLU A 210 -37.67 -48.24 24.24
C GLU A 210 -36.95 -49.59 24.13
N ALA A 211 -35.64 -49.58 23.88
CA ALA A 211 -34.83 -50.77 23.67
C ALA A 211 -33.35 -50.52 24.05
N ALA A 212 -32.49 -51.56 24.02
CA ALA A 212 -31.05 -51.33 24.05
C ALA A 212 -30.55 -50.71 22.73
N GLU A 213 -31.10 -51.19 21.60
CA GLU A 213 -30.86 -50.72 20.22
C GLU A 213 -32.17 -50.64 19.43
N ILE A 214 -32.31 -49.64 18.55
CA ILE A 214 -33.52 -49.41 17.75
C ILE A 214 -33.16 -49.32 16.26
N ASP A 215 -33.86 -50.07 15.42
CA ASP A 215 -33.76 -50.01 13.97
C ASP A 215 -35.13 -49.78 13.32
N LEU A 216 -35.31 -48.61 12.71
CA LEU A 216 -36.46 -48.24 11.89
C LEU A 216 -36.06 -48.00 10.43
N SER A 217 -34.95 -48.59 9.98
CA SER A 217 -34.53 -48.49 8.59
C SER A 217 -35.64 -48.94 7.64
N GLN A 218 -35.77 -48.26 6.50
CA GLN A 218 -36.81 -48.48 5.47
C GLN A 218 -38.26 -48.24 5.93
N SER A 219 -38.47 -47.82 7.18
CA SER A 219 -39.83 -47.64 7.72
C SER A 219 -40.55 -46.41 7.16
N GLN A 220 -41.87 -46.46 7.21
CA GLN A 220 -42.75 -45.30 7.12
C GLN A 220 -43.36 -45.04 8.48
N THR A 221 -42.91 -43.99 9.16
CA THR A 221 -43.29 -43.68 10.53
C THR A 221 -44.05 -42.35 10.57
N SER A 222 -45.28 -42.34 11.10
CA SER A 222 -46.13 -41.14 11.16
C SER A 222 -46.89 -41.04 12.47
N ALA A 223 -46.77 -39.90 13.15
CA ALA A 223 -47.46 -39.63 14.41
C ALA A 223 -47.54 -38.14 14.76
N ASN A 224 -48.31 -37.79 15.79
CA ASN A 224 -48.23 -36.47 16.42
C ASN A 224 -46.88 -36.29 17.15
N ARG A 225 -46.41 -37.34 17.84
CA ARG A 225 -45.18 -37.37 18.65
C ARG A 225 -44.41 -38.68 18.42
N LEU A 226 -43.09 -38.62 18.47
CA LEU A 226 -42.19 -39.77 18.40
C LEU A 226 -41.23 -39.75 19.57
N THR A 227 -41.00 -40.90 20.20
CA THR A 227 -39.94 -41.09 21.19
C THR A 227 -39.21 -42.39 20.91
N LEU A 228 -37.94 -42.27 20.53
CA LEU A 228 -37.02 -43.39 20.38
C LEU A 228 -35.96 -43.28 21.48
N LEU A 229 -35.95 -44.26 22.38
CA LEU A 229 -35.02 -44.32 23.52
C LEU A 229 -34.17 -45.60 23.42
N ALA A 230 -33.01 -45.50 22.78
CA ALA A 230 -31.99 -46.55 22.81
C ALA A 230 -31.11 -46.38 24.05
N LYS A 231 -31.03 -47.41 24.90
CA LYS A 231 -30.33 -47.34 26.20
C LYS A 231 -28.84 -47.62 26.11
N GLN A 232 -28.37 -48.34 25.09
CA GLN A 232 -26.98 -48.83 25.03
C GLN A 232 -26.31 -48.57 23.67
N GLY A 233 -27.02 -48.80 22.57
CA GLY A 233 -26.49 -48.67 21.21
C GLY A 233 -27.27 -47.71 20.35
N ASP A 234 -27.20 -47.93 19.04
CA ASP A 234 -27.59 -46.96 18.03
C ASP A 234 -29.11 -46.83 17.83
N ILE A 235 -29.51 -45.70 17.24
CA ILE A 235 -30.79 -45.55 16.55
C ILE A 235 -30.50 -45.52 15.05
N THR A 236 -30.98 -46.52 14.31
CA THR A 236 -30.79 -46.62 12.85
C THR A 236 -32.09 -46.30 12.12
N LEU A 237 -32.09 -45.23 11.33
CA LEU A 237 -33.22 -44.73 10.54
C LEU A 237 -32.90 -44.72 9.03
N ALA A 238 -31.95 -45.54 8.59
CA ALA A 238 -31.47 -45.53 7.21
C ALA A 238 -32.60 -45.76 6.21
N ASN A 239 -32.71 -44.92 5.18
CA ASN A 239 -33.77 -45.02 4.14
C ASN A 239 -35.22 -44.92 4.68
N SER A 240 -35.44 -44.42 5.90
CA SER A 240 -36.79 -44.26 6.46
C SER A 240 -37.44 -42.94 6.02
N GLU A 241 -38.77 -42.91 6.02
CA GLU A 241 -39.57 -41.69 5.97
C GLU A 241 -40.30 -41.48 7.29
N ILE A 242 -40.01 -40.38 7.99
CA ILE A 242 -40.55 -40.08 9.31
C ILE A 242 -41.20 -38.70 9.31
N PHE A 243 -42.50 -38.65 9.60
CA PHE A 243 -43.32 -37.43 9.61
C PHE A 243 -43.99 -37.24 10.96
N ILE A 244 -43.58 -36.22 11.71
CA ILE A 244 -44.04 -35.96 13.08
C ILE A 244 -44.63 -34.54 13.20
N ASP A 245 -45.91 -34.42 13.55
CA ASP A 245 -46.57 -33.10 13.55
C ASP A 245 -46.10 -32.18 14.69
N LYS A 246 -45.66 -32.74 15.83
CA LYS A 246 -45.11 -32.00 16.96
C LYS A 246 -43.65 -32.36 17.22
N THR A 247 -43.38 -33.27 18.15
CA THR A 247 -42.05 -33.47 18.70
C THR A 247 -41.52 -34.86 18.39
N ALA A 248 -40.33 -34.91 17.81
CA ALA A 248 -39.54 -36.13 17.65
C ALA A 248 -38.37 -36.12 18.65
N THR A 249 -38.45 -36.96 19.68
CA THR A 249 -37.39 -37.18 20.67
C THR A 249 -36.58 -38.39 20.28
N LEU A 250 -35.30 -38.19 19.97
CA LEU A 250 -34.37 -39.25 19.55
C LEU A 250 -33.19 -39.28 20.52
N SER A 251 -33.09 -40.35 21.32
CA SER A 251 -32.08 -40.47 22.38
C SER A 251 -31.32 -41.78 22.28
N THR A 252 -30.02 -41.70 22.07
CA THR A 252 -29.05 -42.81 22.06
C THR A 252 -27.75 -42.36 22.72
N PRO A 253 -27.05 -43.21 23.50
CA PRO A 253 -25.73 -42.88 24.01
C PRO A 253 -24.63 -42.94 22.93
N THR A 254 -24.93 -43.41 21.71
CA THR A 254 -23.96 -43.65 20.64
C THR A 254 -24.34 -42.89 19.38
N THR A 255 -24.71 -43.58 18.29
CA THR A 255 -24.94 -43.01 16.97
C THR A 255 -26.42 -42.92 16.64
N LEU A 256 -26.84 -41.74 16.18
CA LEU A 256 -28.07 -41.57 15.42
C LEU A 256 -27.74 -41.64 13.92
N ALA A 257 -28.09 -42.74 13.27
CA ALA A 257 -27.79 -42.98 11.86
C ALA A 257 -29.03 -42.71 11.00
N THR A 258 -28.99 -41.66 10.18
CA THR A 258 -30.06 -41.28 9.26
C THR A 258 -29.63 -41.20 7.78
N PRO A 259 -28.77 -42.10 7.27
CA PRO A 259 -28.35 -42.00 5.88
C PRO A 259 -29.53 -42.26 4.93
N ASN A 260 -29.67 -41.43 3.89
CA ASN A 260 -30.79 -41.48 2.93
C ASN A 260 -32.20 -41.37 3.55
N ALA A 261 -32.31 -40.95 4.81
CA ALA A 261 -33.58 -40.83 5.50
C ALA A 261 -34.24 -39.47 5.24
N LYS A 262 -35.57 -39.41 5.30
CA LYS A 262 -36.35 -38.17 5.26
C LYS A 262 -37.07 -37.97 6.59
N LEU A 263 -36.65 -36.97 7.36
CA LEU A 263 -37.17 -36.66 8.69
C LEU A 263 -37.79 -35.26 8.71
N LEU A 264 -39.08 -35.20 8.98
CA LEU A 264 -39.81 -33.95 9.17
C LEU A 264 -40.45 -33.94 10.55
N ALA A 265 -40.17 -32.92 11.34
CA ALA A 265 -40.84 -32.68 12.62
C ALA A 265 -41.05 -31.19 12.88
N ASN A 266 -42.08 -30.81 13.64
CA ASN A 266 -42.16 -29.43 14.13
C ASN A 266 -41.01 -29.09 15.08
N HIS A 267 -40.60 -30.05 15.92
CA HIS A 267 -39.45 -29.88 16.81
C HIS A 267 -38.70 -31.21 16.99
N PHE A 268 -37.37 -31.17 16.88
CA PHE A 268 -36.51 -32.29 17.22
C PHE A 268 -35.83 -32.06 18.58
N LEU A 269 -35.87 -33.09 19.43
CA LEU A 269 -35.10 -33.16 20.67
C LEU A 269 -34.10 -34.31 20.53
N ILE A 270 -32.81 -33.98 20.40
CA ILE A 270 -31.77 -34.96 20.07
C ILE A 270 -30.79 -35.09 21.22
N GLN A 271 -30.55 -36.34 21.63
CA GLN A 271 -29.46 -36.72 22.52
C GLN A 271 -28.70 -37.87 21.86
N ALA A 272 -27.53 -37.57 21.32
CA ALA A 272 -26.65 -38.55 20.66
C ALA A 272 -25.19 -38.13 20.82
N ASN A 273 -24.25 -39.05 20.70
CA ASN A 273 -22.83 -38.71 20.64
C ASN A 273 -22.39 -38.39 19.20
N TYR A 274 -23.00 -39.04 18.20
CA TYR A 274 -22.69 -38.86 16.79
C TYR A 274 -23.97 -38.84 15.94
N LEU A 275 -24.01 -37.97 14.93
CA LEU A 275 -25.07 -37.96 13.91
C LEU A 275 -24.48 -38.28 12.54
N ASN A 276 -24.98 -39.34 11.89
CA ASN A 276 -24.70 -39.62 10.49
C ASN A 276 -25.93 -39.30 9.62
N ASN A 277 -25.94 -38.12 9.01
CA ASN A 277 -26.94 -37.65 8.06
C ASN A 277 -26.46 -37.68 6.60
N GLN A 278 -25.59 -38.62 6.23
CA GLN A 278 -25.11 -38.72 4.84
C GLN A 278 -26.29 -38.93 3.86
N GLN A 279 -26.44 -38.05 2.87
CA GLN A 279 -27.57 -38.06 1.91
C GLN A 279 -28.97 -37.97 2.55
N GLY A 280 -29.07 -37.71 3.86
CA GLY A 280 -30.34 -37.60 4.56
C GLY A 280 -30.91 -36.18 4.49
N TYR A 281 -32.22 -36.07 4.71
CA TYR A 281 -32.98 -34.81 4.68
C TYR A 281 -33.68 -34.60 6.02
N TRP A 282 -33.24 -33.60 6.78
CA TRP A 282 -33.90 -33.15 7.99
C TRP A 282 -34.51 -31.77 7.79
N GLN A 283 -35.78 -31.64 8.16
CA GLN A 283 -36.46 -30.36 8.20
C GLN A 283 -37.26 -30.19 9.48
N GLN A 284 -36.80 -29.28 10.34
CA GLN A 284 -37.58 -28.78 11.46
C GLN A 284 -38.50 -27.65 10.97
N THR A 285 -39.82 -27.86 11.08
CA THR A 285 -40.83 -26.90 10.60
C THR A 285 -41.25 -25.88 11.67
N GLY A 286 -40.89 -26.09 12.93
CA GLY A 286 -41.09 -25.14 14.02
C GLY A 286 -39.91 -24.19 14.21
N THR A 287 -40.15 -23.12 14.96
CA THR A 287 -39.19 -22.03 15.23
C THR A 287 -38.37 -22.24 16.51
N ASN A 288 -38.56 -23.35 17.21
CA ASN A 288 -37.75 -23.72 18.37
C ASN A 288 -36.28 -23.91 17.98
N ARG A 289 -35.37 -23.66 18.91
CA ARG A 289 -33.94 -23.95 18.71
C ARG A 289 -33.75 -25.46 18.49
N LEU A 290 -32.93 -25.80 17.50
CA LEU A 290 -32.44 -27.16 17.25
C LEU A 290 -31.03 -27.30 17.83
N ASP A 291 -30.89 -28.15 18.85
CA ASP A 291 -29.63 -28.40 19.53
C ASP A 291 -29.01 -29.73 19.09
N PHE A 292 -27.76 -29.66 18.61
CA PHE A 292 -26.91 -30.81 18.35
C PHE A 292 -25.70 -30.76 19.29
N LEU A 293 -25.80 -31.47 20.42
CA LEU A 293 -24.71 -31.67 21.37
C LEU A 293 -24.06 -33.04 21.12
N LEU A 294 -23.19 -33.12 20.10
CA LEU A 294 -22.69 -34.36 19.53
C LEU A 294 -21.19 -34.51 19.81
N ALA A 295 -20.82 -35.13 20.93
CA ALA A 295 -19.42 -35.21 21.39
C ALA A 295 -18.44 -35.74 20.31
N GLN A 296 -18.86 -36.71 19.49
CA GLN A 296 -18.06 -37.29 18.41
C GLN A 296 -18.24 -36.59 17.06
N GLY A 297 -19.34 -35.83 16.90
CA GLY A 297 -19.54 -34.96 15.75
C GLY A 297 -20.74 -35.31 14.86
N LEU A 298 -20.72 -34.78 13.65
CA LEU A 298 -21.81 -34.76 12.68
C LEU A 298 -21.25 -34.97 11.27
N ASN A 299 -21.79 -35.95 10.55
CA ASN A 299 -21.56 -36.14 9.13
C ASN A 299 -22.83 -35.84 8.33
N ASN A 300 -22.83 -34.70 7.64
CA ASN A 300 -23.88 -34.23 6.74
C ASN A 300 -23.40 -34.23 5.27
N GLN A 301 -22.49 -35.13 4.91
CA GLN A 301 -22.01 -35.22 3.54
C GLN A 301 -23.16 -35.50 2.57
N GLN A 302 -23.32 -34.65 1.54
CA GLN A 302 -24.46 -34.68 0.60
C GLN A 302 -25.85 -34.63 1.28
N GLY A 303 -25.91 -34.33 2.57
CA GLY A 303 -27.13 -34.27 3.36
C GLY A 303 -27.68 -32.84 3.46
N VAL A 304 -28.89 -32.74 3.98
CA VAL A 304 -29.62 -31.49 4.18
C VAL A 304 -30.09 -31.39 5.63
N LEU A 305 -29.70 -30.31 6.30
CA LEU A 305 -30.19 -29.92 7.63
C LEU A 305 -30.86 -28.54 7.53
N ARG A 306 -32.17 -28.49 7.72
CA ARG A 306 -32.97 -27.26 7.66
C ARG A 306 -33.78 -27.09 8.93
N THR A 307 -33.84 -25.87 9.44
CA THR A 307 -34.72 -25.51 10.56
C THR A 307 -35.30 -24.12 10.33
N LEU A 308 -36.51 -23.85 10.85
CA LEU A 308 -37.06 -22.49 10.92
C LEU A 308 -36.67 -21.74 12.21
N GLY A 309 -36.04 -22.41 13.17
CA GLY A 309 -35.48 -21.82 14.40
C GLY A 309 -33.96 -21.68 14.35
N ASP A 310 -33.36 -21.26 15.46
CA ASP A 310 -31.88 -21.27 15.60
C ASP A 310 -31.33 -22.70 15.52
N LEU A 311 -30.09 -22.85 15.05
CA LEU A 311 -29.36 -24.13 15.13
C LEU A 311 -28.07 -23.91 15.92
N ASN A 312 -27.93 -24.69 16.99
CA ASN A 312 -26.74 -24.74 17.84
C ASN A 312 -26.10 -26.12 17.70
N TYR A 313 -24.86 -26.15 17.19
CA TYR A 313 -24.04 -27.34 17.11
C TYR A 313 -22.82 -27.19 18.03
N GLN A 314 -22.57 -28.22 18.84
CA GLN A 314 -21.38 -28.37 19.66
C GLN A 314 -20.90 -29.82 19.59
N GLY A 315 -19.67 -30.04 19.17
CA GLY A 315 -19.11 -31.39 19.00
C GLY A 315 -17.68 -31.38 18.50
N ALA A 316 -17.07 -32.54 18.22
CA ALA A 316 -15.71 -32.60 17.69
C ALA A 316 -15.66 -32.36 16.17
N GLN A 317 -16.35 -33.14 15.34
CA GLN A 317 -16.24 -32.98 13.87
C GLN A 317 -17.54 -32.49 13.24
N PHE A 318 -17.44 -31.54 12.31
CA PHE A 318 -18.57 -31.13 11.48
C PHE A 318 -18.20 -31.31 10.00
N ASN A 319 -18.70 -32.37 9.38
CA ASN A 319 -18.50 -32.65 7.96
C ASN A 319 -19.76 -32.28 7.18
N ASN A 320 -19.70 -31.19 6.42
CA ASN A 320 -20.76 -30.70 5.52
C ASN A 320 -20.30 -30.72 4.06
N GLN A 321 -19.43 -31.66 3.69
CA GLN A 321 -18.94 -31.75 2.32
C GLN A 321 -20.10 -32.01 1.35
N GLN A 322 -20.26 -31.15 0.34
CA GLN A 322 -21.41 -31.19 -0.60
C GLN A 322 -22.78 -31.15 0.10
N GLY A 323 -22.83 -30.82 1.39
CA GLY A 323 -24.04 -30.78 2.20
C GLY A 323 -24.62 -29.37 2.30
N VAL A 324 -25.82 -29.28 2.88
CA VAL A 324 -26.56 -28.04 3.05
C VAL A 324 -27.03 -27.88 4.50
N VAL A 325 -26.72 -26.74 5.10
CA VAL A 325 -27.19 -26.33 6.43
C VAL A 325 -27.81 -24.94 6.31
N THR A 326 -29.11 -24.81 6.59
CA THR A 326 -29.79 -23.51 6.44
C THR A 326 -30.81 -23.22 7.55
N THR A 327 -30.90 -21.94 7.91
CA THR A 327 -31.91 -21.40 8.84
C THR A 327 -32.27 -19.94 8.49
N PRO A 328 -33.53 -19.49 8.70
CA PRO A 328 -33.87 -18.08 8.70
C PRO A 328 -33.47 -17.35 10.00
N GLN A 329 -32.95 -18.05 11.00
CA GLN A 329 -32.48 -17.50 12.27
C GLN A 329 -30.95 -17.56 12.34
N SER A 330 -30.37 -17.74 13.53
CA SER A 330 -28.92 -17.72 13.75
C SER A 330 -28.32 -19.14 13.76
N LEU A 331 -27.03 -19.23 13.43
CA LEU A 331 -26.22 -20.43 13.55
C LEU A 331 -25.11 -20.24 14.57
N TYR A 332 -25.05 -21.11 15.57
CA TYR A 332 -23.88 -21.26 16.44
C TYR A 332 -23.23 -22.62 16.15
N LEU A 333 -21.99 -22.61 15.69
CA LEU A 333 -21.26 -23.79 15.23
C LEU A 333 -19.91 -23.86 15.95
N ASN A 334 -19.78 -24.78 16.91
CA ASN A 334 -18.55 -24.93 17.69
C ASN A 334 -18.01 -26.37 17.62
N THR A 335 -16.85 -26.56 17.00
CA THR A 335 -16.19 -27.86 16.87
C THR A 335 -15.24 -28.19 18.04
N GLN A 336 -15.30 -27.43 19.14
CA GLN A 336 -14.49 -27.64 20.34
C GLN A 336 -12.99 -27.83 20.02
N GLN A 337 -12.45 -26.95 19.18
CA GLN A 337 -11.04 -26.97 18.71
C GLN A 337 -10.67 -28.13 17.76
N HIS A 338 -11.61 -28.61 16.95
CA HIS A 338 -11.35 -29.62 15.92
C HIS A 338 -11.67 -29.06 14.52
N THR A 339 -12.25 -29.86 13.62
CA THR A 339 -12.37 -29.53 12.19
C THR A 339 -13.82 -29.28 11.79
N PHE A 340 -14.02 -28.15 11.09
CA PHE A 340 -15.22 -27.83 10.34
C PHE A 340 -14.92 -27.95 8.85
N ASN A 341 -15.47 -28.95 8.17
CA ASN A 341 -15.28 -29.20 6.75
C ASN A 341 -16.55 -28.82 5.98
N ASN A 342 -16.48 -27.76 5.18
CA ASN A 342 -17.53 -27.27 4.31
C ASN A 342 -17.14 -27.33 2.83
N GLN A 343 -16.27 -28.27 2.44
CA GLN A 343 -15.82 -28.38 1.05
C GLN A 343 -16.99 -28.62 0.09
N ALA A 344 -17.12 -27.76 -0.93
CA ALA A 344 -18.26 -27.75 -1.86
C ALA A 344 -19.65 -27.74 -1.17
N GLY A 345 -19.72 -27.37 0.11
CA GLY A 345 -20.94 -27.32 0.91
C GLY A 345 -21.51 -25.92 1.05
N LEU A 346 -22.72 -25.83 1.60
CA LEU A 346 -23.41 -24.59 1.91
C LEU A 346 -23.78 -24.51 3.39
N VAL A 347 -23.42 -23.40 4.02
CA VAL A 347 -23.92 -22.98 5.33
C VAL A 347 -24.53 -21.59 5.17
N SER A 348 -25.82 -21.42 5.46
CA SER A 348 -26.52 -20.15 5.25
C SER A 348 -27.46 -19.80 6.42
N ALA A 349 -27.38 -18.57 6.89
CA ALA A 349 -28.29 -17.98 7.87
C ALA A 349 -28.88 -16.65 7.35
N GLN A 350 -30.10 -16.30 7.76
CA GLN A 350 -30.61 -14.93 7.55
C GLN A 350 -30.26 -13.99 8.71
N GLN A 351 -29.92 -14.54 9.88
CA GLN A 351 -29.33 -13.80 11.00
C GLN A 351 -27.84 -14.19 11.13
N ASP A 352 -27.28 -14.06 12.33
CA ASP A 352 -25.85 -14.24 12.56
C ASP A 352 -25.35 -15.67 12.41
N ILE A 353 -24.11 -15.81 11.96
CA ILE A 353 -23.33 -17.05 12.06
C ILE A 353 -22.13 -16.81 12.98
N GLN A 354 -22.03 -17.59 14.05
CA GLN A 354 -20.83 -17.70 14.86
C GLN A 354 -20.21 -19.09 14.67
N LEU A 355 -18.98 -19.13 14.14
CA LEU A 355 -18.23 -20.34 13.85
C LEU A 355 -16.93 -20.36 14.65
N ILE A 356 -16.78 -21.36 15.52
CA ILE A 356 -15.61 -21.54 16.38
C ILE A 356 -15.03 -22.92 16.12
N THR A 357 -13.80 -22.98 15.60
CA THR A 357 -13.14 -24.24 15.22
C THR A 357 -11.62 -24.12 15.33
N ASN A 358 -10.88 -25.24 15.30
CA ASN A 358 -9.42 -25.17 15.15
C ASN A 358 -9.03 -25.05 13.66
N ILE A 359 -9.71 -25.83 12.83
CA ILE A 359 -9.51 -25.89 11.38
C ILE A 359 -10.84 -25.61 10.68
N LEU A 360 -10.84 -24.64 9.76
CA LEU A 360 -11.93 -24.40 8.83
C LEU A 360 -11.48 -24.71 7.40
N GLN A 361 -12.16 -25.66 6.76
CA GLN A 361 -11.98 -26.01 5.35
C GLN A 361 -13.20 -25.58 4.53
N ASN A 362 -13.05 -24.56 3.70
CA ASN A 362 -14.13 -24.00 2.87
C ASN A 362 -13.79 -24.03 1.37
N GLN A 363 -13.02 -25.01 0.90
CA GLN A 363 -12.66 -25.13 -0.52
C GLN A 363 -13.92 -25.34 -1.37
N GLN A 364 -14.15 -24.49 -2.38
CA GLN A 364 -15.37 -24.52 -3.22
C GLN A 364 -16.69 -24.34 -2.42
N GLY A 365 -16.61 -24.11 -1.11
CA GLY A 365 -17.75 -24.00 -0.21
C GLY A 365 -18.26 -22.57 -0.09
N THR A 366 -19.46 -22.42 0.45
CA THR A 366 -20.05 -21.11 0.77
C THR A 366 -20.52 -21.10 2.22
N ILE A 367 -20.03 -20.13 3.00
CA ILE A 367 -20.56 -19.78 4.33
C ILE A 367 -21.08 -18.36 4.22
N GLN A 368 -22.38 -18.18 4.47
CA GLN A 368 -23.03 -16.90 4.18
C GLN A 368 -24.08 -16.47 5.22
N SER A 369 -24.06 -15.20 5.58
CA SER A 369 -24.99 -14.56 6.52
C SER A 369 -25.66 -13.34 5.89
N GLN A 370 -26.96 -13.14 6.10
CA GLN A 370 -27.61 -11.86 5.77
C GLN A 370 -27.48 -10.81 6.89
N HIS A 371 -26.81 -11.13 7.99
CA HIS A 371 -26.43 -10.18 9.05
C HIS A 371 -24.91 -10.25 9.25
N ASN A 372 -24.42 -10.74 10.40
CA ASN A 372 -22.99 -10.87 10.67
C ASN A 372 -22.47 -12.31 10.51
N LEU A 373 -21.19 -12.44 10.16
CA LEU A 373 -20.44 -13.69 10.13
C LEU A 373 -19.17 -13.53 10.98
N THR A 374 -19.11 -14.24 12.11
CA THR A 374 -17.95 -14.28 13.00
C THR A 374 -17.29 -15.65 12.92
N ILE A 375 -16.00 -15.68 12.57
CA ILE A 375 -15.20 -16.89 12.45
C ILE A 375 -14.00 -16.78 13.38
N THR A 376 -13.84 -17.76 14.27
CA THR A 376 -12.63 -17.96 15.06
C THR A 376 -12.04 -19.32 14.68
N ALA A 377 -10.94 -19.29 13.93
CA ALA A 377 -10.26 -20.49 13.44
C ALA A 377 -8.76 -20.22 13.29
N PRO A 378 -7.88 -20.80 14.13
CA PRO A 378 -6.43 -20.72 13.96
C PRO A 378 -5.97 -21.02 12.53
N ASN A 379 -6.55 -22.03 11.89
CA ASN A 379 -6.24 -22.41 10.51
C ASN A 379 -7.51 -22.30 9.65
N LEU A 380 -7.56 -21.29 8.77
CA LEU A 380 -8.69 -21.05 7.89
C LEU A 380 -8.26 -21.16 6.43
N THR A 381 -8.91 -22.04 5.68
CA THR A 381 -8.68 -22.21 4.25
C THR A 381 -9.96 -21.91 3.46
N ASN A 382 -9.94 -20.83 2.68
CA ASN A 382 -11.03 -20.36 1.83
C ASN A 382 -10.59 -20.35 0.36
N GLN A 383 -10.11 -21.49 -0.14
CA GLN A 383 -9.52 -21.59 -1.47
C GLN A 383 -10.48 -22.11 -2.53
N GLN A 384 -10.01 -22.21 -3.78
CA GLN A 384 -10.70 -22.83 -4.91
C GLN A 384 -12.12 -22.29 -5.11
N LYS A 385 -12.28 -20.96 -5.20
CA LYS A 385 -13.58 -20.28 -5.28
C LYS A 385 -14.45 -20.42 -4.01
N GLY A 386 -13.82 -20.72 -2.87
CA GLY A 386 -14.46 -20.64 -1.55
C GLY A 386 -14.98 -19.24 -1.28
N LYS A 387 -16.13 -19.16 -0.59
CA LYS A 387 -16.82 -17.88 -0.30
C LYS A 387 -17.14 -17.75 1.17
N LEU A 388 -16.74 -16.62 1.75
CA LEU A 388 -17.17 -16.14 3.05
C LEU A 388 -17.89 -14.82 2.85
N LEU A 389 -19.21 -14.82 3.07
CA LEU A 389 -20.08 -13.69 2.73
C LEU A 389 -20.87 -13.24 3.96
N ALA A 390 -20.93 -11.94 4.19
CA ALA A 390 -21.86 -11.33 5.15
C ALA A 390 -22.48 -10.09 4.54
N LEU A 391 -23.74 -9.79 4.87
CA LEU A 391 -24.34 -8.53 4.43
C LEU A 391 -23.75 -7.34 5.19
N GLU A 392 -23.62 -7.47 6.51
CA GLU A 392 -23.17 -6.39 7.40
C GLU A 392 -21.69 -6.56 7.77
N GLN A 393 -21.38 -7.27 8.86
CA GLN A 393 -20.02 -7.44 9.34
C GLN A 393 -19.51 -8.87 9.14
N LEU A 394 -18.30 -9.00 8.61
CA LEU A 394 -17.54 -10.25 8.58
C LEU A 394 -16.28 -10.07 9.43
N SER A 395 -16.15 -10.87 10.49
CA SER A 395 -15.01 -10.84 11.41
C SER A 395 -14.29 -12.19 11.43
N ILE A 396 -13.00 -12.19 11.12
CA ILE A 396 -12.14 -13.38 11.16
C ILE A 396 -11.03 -13.17 12.19
N THR A 397 -10.92 -14.12 13.12
CA THR A 397 -9.76 -14.28 14.00
C THR A 397 -9.07 -15.60 13.69
N SER A 398 -7.81 -15.53 13.25
CA SER A 398 -7.01 -16.70 12.84
C SER A 398 -5.55 -16.56 13.22
N GLN A 399 -4.77 -17.63 13.03
CA GLN A 399 -3.32 -17.53 12.93
C GLN A 399 -2.91 -17.48 11.46
N GLN A 400 -3.48 -18.39 10.67
CA GLN A 400 -3.28 -18.54 9.24
C GLN A 400 -4.62 -18.38 8.54
N LEU A 401 -4.73 -17.35 7.71
CA LEU A 401 -5.87 -17.14 6.81
C LEU A 401 -5.38 -17.30 5.38
N ASP A 402 -5.73 -18.41 4.76
CA ASP A 402 -5.49 -18.66 3.35
C ASP A 402 -6.77 -18.40 2.55
N ASN A 403 -6.78 -17.29 1.82
CA ASN A 403 -7.84 -16.88 0.91
C ASN A 403 -7.40 -17.01 -0.56
N GLN A 404 -6.42 -17.86 -0.88
CA GLN A 404 -5.95 -17.98 -2.26
C GLN A 404 -7.09 -18.43 -3.19
N THR A 405 -7.35 -17.69 -4.27
CA THR A 405 -8.49 -17.96 -5.19
C THR A 405 -9.88 -17.91 -4.55
N GLY A 406 -9.97 -17.41 -3.31
CA GLY A 406 -11.19 -17.25 -2.53
C GLY A 406 -11.84 -15.88 -2.67
N LEU A 407 -13.03 -15.75 -2.09
CA LEU A 407 -13.74 -14.49 -1.92
C LEU A 407 -14.11 -14.28 -0.45
N ILE A 408 -13.70 -13.13 0.09
CA ILE A 408 -14.19 -12.56 1.34
C ILE A 408 -14.93 -11.27 1.00
N GLN A 409 -16.21 -11.18 1.35
CA GLN A 409 -17.01 -10.00 1.02
C GLN A 409 -18.06 -9.66 2.07
N ALA A 410 -18.07 -8.40 2.51
CA ALA A 410 -19.08 -7.83 3.40
C ALA A 410 -19.12 -6.31 3.31
N ASN A 411 -20.10 -5.64 3.93
CA ASN A 411 -20.03 -4.18 4.08
C ASN A 411 -18.83 -3.77 4.95
N GLN A 412 -18.63 -4.46 6.08
CA GLN A 412 -17.49 -4.28 6.97
C GLN A 412 -16.73 -5.59 7.12
N VAL A 413 -15.43 -5.58 6.84
CA VAL A 413 -14.53 -6.73 7.03
C VAL A 413 -13.50 -6.38 8.09
N THR A 414 -13.35 -7.23 9.10
CA THR A 414 -12.30 -7.12 10.12
C THR A 414 -11.54 -8.44 10.20
N ILE A 415 -10.23 -8.40 9.95
CA ILE A 415 -9.35 -9.57 9.97
C ILE A 415 -8.25 -9.35 11.00
N ALA A 416 -8.19 -10.22 12.00
CA ALA A 416 -7.09 -10.34 12.94
C ALA A 416 -6.39 -11.69 12.72
N THR A 417 -5.17 -11.67 12.19
CA THR A 417 -4.42 -12.89 11.85
C THR A 417 -2.94 -12.78 12.21
N GLN A 418 -2.17 -13.88 12.18
CA GLN A 418 -0.71 -13.75 12.09
C GLN A 418 -0.29 -13.53 10.64
N GLN A 419 -0.86 -14.30 9.72
CA GLN A 419 -0.59 -14.22 8.28
C GLN A 419 -1.91 -14.25 7.49
N LEU A 420 -1.98 -13.40 6.47
CA LEU A 420 -3.02 -13.43 5.43
C LEU A 420 -2.34 -13.74 4.11
N ASP A 421 -2.70 -14.87 3.49
CA ASP A 421 -2.37 -15.17 2.10
C ASP A 421 -3.61 -14.91 1.23
N ASN A 422 -3.55 -13.83 0.44
CA ASN A 422 -4.59 -13.40 -0.49
C ASN A 422 -4.11 -13.51 -1.94
N ARG A 423 -3.12 -14.36 -2.24
CA ARG A 423 -2.63 -14.54 -3.61
C ARG A 423 -3.69 -15.15 -4.51
N ALA A 424 -4.00 -14.49 -5.62
CA ALA A 424 -5.16 -14.73 -6.47
C ALA A 424 -6.53 -14.67 -5.76
N GLY A 425 -6.59 -14.15 -4.53
CA GLY A 425 -7.81 -14.03 -3.73
C GLY A 425 -8.42 -12.62 -3.75
N PHE A 426 -9.73 -12.56 -3.55
CA PHE A 426 -10.47 -11.32 -3.50
C PHE A 426 -10.93 -11.01 -2.08
N LEU A 427 -10.64 -9.80 -1.61
CA LEU A 427 -11.31 -9.18 -0.47
C LEU A 427 -12.00 -7.92 -0.97
N LYS A 428 -13.32 -7.87 -0.83
CA LYS A 428 -14.15 -6.72 -1.24
C LYS A 428 -15.00 -6.23 -0.08
N ALA A 429 -14.91 -4.95 0.26
CA ALA A 429 -15.74 -4.37 1.30
C ALA A 429 -16.09 -2.91 1.05
N LYS A 430 -17.00 -2.33 1.83
CA LYS A 430 -17.08 -0.87 1.96
C LYS A 430 -16.01 -0.36 2.93
N GLN A 431 -15.82 -1.07 4.04
CA GLN A 431 -14.77 -0.81 5.01
C GLN A 431 -14.03 -2.11 5.32
N ALA A 432 -12.71 -2.10 5.26
CA ALA A 432 -11.87 -3.24 5.59
C ALA A 432 -10.75 -2.81 6.55
N GLU A 433 -10.61 -3.54 7.65
CA GLU A 433 -9.51 -3.43 8.58
C GLU A 433 -8.78 -4.78 8.69
N ILE A 434 -7.52 -4.79 8.29
CA ILE A 434 -6.66 -5.97 8.27
C ILE A 434 -5.50 -5.73 9.21
N THR A 435 -5.44 -6.52 10.28
CA THR A 435 -4.31 -6.56 11.22
C THR A 435 -3.65 -7.94 11.13
N ALA A 436 -2.44 -7.98 10.59
CA ALA A 436 -1.62 -9.19 10.55
C ALA A 436 -0.37 -9.01 11.42
N GLN A 437 -0.04 -10.00 12.25
CA GLN A 437 1.13 -9.91 13.14
C GLN A 437 2.46 -10.16 12.43
N GLN A 438 2.44 -10.71 11.21
CA GLN A 438 3.65 -11.04 10.45
C GLN A 438 3.59 -10.49 9.02
N GLN A 439 2.59 -10.90 8.22
CA GLN A 439 2.50 -10.48 6.83
C GLN A 439 1.08 -10.48 6.26
N VAL A 440 0.87 -9.61 5.27
CA VAL A 440 -0.23 -9.67 4.31
C VAL A 440 0.37 -9.89 2.93
N ASP A 441 0.08 -11.04 2.33
CA ASP A 441 0.53 -11.40 0.99
C ASP A 441 -0.60 -11.24 -0.03
N ASN A 442 -0.55 -10.15 -0.80
CA ASN A 442 -1.43 -9.86 -1.92
C ASN A 442 -0.66 -9.92 -3.25
N GLN A 443 0.43 -10.69 -3.34
CA GLN A 443 1.16 -10.84 -4.60
C GLN A 443 0.27 -11.50 -5.67
N ALA A 444 0.36 -11.04 -6.91
CA ALA A 444 -0.30 -11.71 -8.03
C ALA A 444 0.44 -13.01 -8.39
N ILE A 445 -0.30 -14.13 -8.43
CA ILE A 445 0.17 -15.40 -9.00
C ILE A 445 -0.43 -15.69 -10.39
N ASN A 446 -1.38 -14.86 -10.83
CA ASN A 446 -2.02 -14.89 -12.13
C ASN A 446 -2.44 -13.45 -12.55
N PRO A 447 -2.81 -13.21 -13.82
CA PRO A 447 -3.06 -11.85 -14.33
C PRO A 447 -4.26 -11.11 -13.70
N THR A 448 -5.15 -11.84 -13.02
CA THR A 448 -6.35 -11.29 -12.37
C THR A 448 -6.68 -12.15 -11.16
N GLY A 449 -6.59 -11.59 -9.95
CA GLY A 449 -6.96 -12.38 -8.78
C GLY A 449 -6.63 -11.77 -7.44
N SER A 450 -5.44 -11.15 -7.28
CA SER A 450 -5.00 -10.63 -5.98
C SER A 450 -5.52 -9.22 -5.75
N LEU A 451 -6.62 -9.11 -5.02
CA LEU A 451 -7.32 -7.85 -4.82
C LEU A 451 -7.67 -7.62 -3.35
N LEU A 452 -7.24 -6.48 -2.83
CA LEU A 452 -7.79 -5.87 -1.62
C LEU A 452 -8.51 -4.58 -2.01
N GLN A 453 -9.84 -4.60 -2.00
CA GLN A 453 -10.67 -3.47 -2.42
C GLN A 453 -11.63 -3.03 -1.31
N ALA A 454 -11.55 -1.76 -0.91
CA ALA A 454 -12.59 -1.16 -0.07
C ALA A 454 -12.66 0.36 -0.20
N ALA A 455 -13.83 0.99 0.02
CA ALA A 455 -13.90 2.45 0.11
C ALA A 455 -12.94 2.98 1.19
N THR A 456 -12.92 2.37 2.38
CA THR A 456 -11.85 2.59 3.36
C THR A 456 -11.11 1.29 3.64
N LEU A 457 -9.82 1.25 3.31
CA LEU A 457 -8.94 0.10 3.54
C LEU A 457 -7.84 0.47 4.53
N ARG A 458 -7.82 -0.18 5.69
CA ARG A 458 -6.76 -0.06 6.70
C ARG A 458 -5.97 -1.35 6.78
N ILE A 459 -4.65 -1.27 6.63
CA ILE A 459 -3.75 -2.42 6.70
C ILE A 459 -2.65 -2.12 7.73
N THR A 460 -2.57 -2.96 8.77
CA THR A 460 -1.48 -2.96 9.75
C THR A 460 -0.78 -4.31 9.74
N THR A 461 0.49 -4.33 9.36
CA THR A 461 1.30 -5.56 9.24
C THR A 461 2.78 -5.22 9.26
N PRO A 462 3.70 -6.04 9.79
CA PRO A 462 5.13 -5.82 9.59
C PRO A 462 5.56 -5.84 8.11
N THR A 463 5.00 -6.76 7.34
CA THR A 463 5.33 -6.91 5.91
C THR A 463 4.06 -6.90 5.06
N LEU A 464 4.04 -6.05 4.03
CA LEU A 464 2.98 -6.00 3.02
C LEU A 464 3.58 -6.35 1.64
N LEU A 465 3.11 -7.45 1.05
CA LEU A 465 3.48 -7.88 -0.29
C LEU A 465 2.34 -7.55 -1.25
N ASN A 466 2.60 -6.72 -2.26
CA ASN A 466 1.63 -6.36 -3.31
C ASN A 466 2.25 -6.49 -4.71
N GLN A 467 3.28 -7.32 -4.84
CA GLN A 467 4.05 -7.44 -6.07
C GLN A 467 3.21 -8.02 -7.22
N GLN A 468 3.59 -7.70 -8.46
CA GLN A 468 2.98 -8.22 -9.70
C GLN A 468 1.49 -7.87 -9.89
N THR A 469 0.93 -6.98 -9.07
CA THR A 469 -0.48 -6.58 -9.12
C THR A 469 -0.75 -5.33 -9.96
N LYS A 470 0.21 -4.85 -10.75
CA LYS A 470 0.02 -3.68 -11.60
C LYS A 470 -1.14 -3.88 -12.58
N ALA A 471 -2.01 -2.90 -12.68
CA ALA A 471 -3.18 -2.92 -13.55
C ALA A 471 -2.77 -3.02 -15.03
N GLN A 472 -3.58 -3.73 -15.80
CA GLN A 472 -3.41 -3.91 -17.25
C GLN A 472 -4.34 -3.01 -18.07
N SER A 473 -5.21 -2.23 -17.41
CA SER A 473 -6.15 -1.30 -18.02
C SER A 473 -6.41 -0.11 -17.10
N GLU A 474 -7.06 0.94 -17.61
CA GLU A 474 -7.40 2.16 -16.85
C GLU A 474 -8.31 1.91 -15.64
N THR A 475 -9.09 0.82 -15.66
CA THR A 475 -9.87 0.34 -14.52
C THR A 475 -9.10 -0.81 -13.83
N PRO A 476 -8.47 -0.56 -12.67
CA PRO A 476 -7.71 -1.59 -11.97
C PRO A 476 -8.65 -2.69 -11.45
N THR A 477 -8.25 -3.95 -11.62
CA THR A 477 -8.99 -5.15 -11.16
C THR A 477 -8.19 -6.01 -10.18
N GLN A 478 -6.96 -5.59 -9.87
CA GLN A 478 -6.03 -6.22 -8.94
C GLN A 478 -5.20 -5.16 -8.21
N GLY A 479 -4.50 -5.58 -7.16
CA GLY A 479 -3.69 -4.72 -6.30
C GLY A 479 -4.44 -4.18 -5.10
N LEU A 480 -4.06 -2.99 -4.66
CA LEU A 480 -4.72 -2.27 -3.57
C LEU A 480 -5.60 -1.18 -4.17
N ILE A 481 -6.91 -1.24 -3.95
CA ILE A 481 -7.87 -0.30 -4.53
C ILE A 481 -8.74 0.29 -3.41
N ALA A 482 -8.72 1.62 -3.23
CA ALA A 482 -9.53 2.25 -2.19
C ALA A 482 -9.92 3.71 -2.45
N ASP A 483 -10.93 4.25 -1.77
CA ASP A 483 -11.08 5.71 -1.70
C ASP A 483 -10.03 6.28 -0.76
N THR A 484 -9.97 5.73 0.44
CA THR A 484 -8.96 6.04 1.45
C THR A 484 -8.21 4.77 1.82
N LEU A 485 -6.90 4.79 1.61
CA LEU A 485 -5.98 3.71 1.96
C LEU A 485 -5.05 4.17 3.09
N GLU A 486 -5.14 3.52 4.24
CA GLU A 486 -4.24 3.74 5.36
C GLU A 486 -3.36 2.51 5.58
N ILE A 487 -2.04 2.68 5.50
CA ILE A 487 -1.08 1.59 5.67
C ILE A 487 -0.15 1.92 6.83
N LYS A 488 0.04 0.94 7.73
CA LYS A 488 1.09 0.95 8.74
C LYS A 488 1.91 -0.34 8.62
N THR A 489 3.15 -0.22 8.15
CA THR A 489 4.02 -1.38 7.93
C THR A 489 5.49 -1.09 8.20
N ASP A 490 6.30 -2.12 8.42
CA ASP A 490 7.76 -1.96 8.42
C ASP A 490 8.29 -1.97 7.00
N GLN A 491 7.83 -2.92 6.19
CA GLN A 491 8.26 -3.15 4.82
C GLN A 491 7.06 -3.25 3.88
N TRP A 492 7.13 -2.54 2.76
CA TRP A 492 6.14 -2.58 1.71
C TRP A 492 6.81 -2.90 0.37
N PHE A 493 6.48 -4.06 -0.16
CA PHE A 493 7.00 -4.58 -1.42
C PHE A 493 5.93 -4.45 -2.52
N ASN A 494 6.09 -3.46 -3.38
CA ASN A 494 5.18 -3.11 -4.48
C ASN A 494 5.86 -3.27 -5.85
N GLN A 495 6.82 -4.18 -5.99
CA GLN A 495 7.51 -4.40 -7.27
C GLN A 495 6.54 -4.89 -8.35
N SER A 496 6.47 -4.17 -9.47
CA SER A 496 5.45 -4.38 -10.51
C SER A 496 4.02 -4.44 -9.93
N GLY A 497 3.79 -3.79 -8.79
CA GLY A 497 2.54 -3.79 -8.05
C GLY A 497 1.72 -2.53 -8.30
N GLY A 498 0.40 -2.62 -8.10
CA GLY A 498 -0.53 -1.52 -8.32
C GLY A 498 -1.22 -1.08 -7.03
N THR A 499 -1.16 0.21 -6.73
CA THR A 499 -1.92 0.86 -5.65
C THR A 499 -2.67 2.06 -6.22
N TYR A 500 -3.99 2.01 -6.16
CA TYR A 500 -4.89 2.91 -6.87
C TYR A 500 -5.92 3.50 -5.90
N VAL A 501 -5.82 4.81 -5.65
CA VAL A 501 -6.57 5.47 -4.58
C VAL A 501 -7.35 6.69 -5.06
N SER A 502 -8.63 6.82 -4.74
CA SER A 502 -9.46 7.93 -5.27
C SER A 502 -9.38 9.21 -4.44
N GLN A 503 -9.18 9.13 -3.11
CA GLN A 503 -9.16 10.29 -2.20
C GLN A 503 -7.82 10.47 -1.46
N ALA A 504 -7.38 9.47 -0.71
CA ALA A 504 -6.23 9.63 0.16
C ALA A 504 -5.43 8.34 0.38
N LEU A 505 -4.19 8.32 -0.08
CA LEU A 505 -3.19 7.32 0.29
C LEU A 505 -2.37 7.87 1.46
N ASN A 506 -2.51 7.28 2.65
CA ASN A 506 -1.77 7.63 3.86
C ASN A 506 -0.97 6.43 4.37
N ALA A 507 0.32 6.36 4.04
CA ALA A 507 1.20 5.28 4.47
C ALA A 507 2.24 5.75 5.50
N THR A 508 2.36 5.00 6.59
CA THR A 508 3.50 5.05 7.51
C THR A 508 4.31 3.78 7.33
N VAL A 509 5.50 3.88 6.75
CA VAL A 509 6.38 2.75 6.44
C VAL A 509 7.67 2.91 7.25
N ALA A 510 7.99 1.97 8.13
CA ALA A 510 9.08 2.17 9.08
C ALA A 510 10.48 2.07 8.45
N LYS A 511 10.69 1.11 7.53
CA LYS A 511 12.02 0.74 7.02
C LYS A 511 12.14 0.85 5.51
N LEU A 512 11.33 0.12 4.74
CA LEU A 512 11.53 -0.01 3.29
C LEU A 512 10.22 0.07 2.52
N LEU A 513 10.17 0.92 1.52
CA LEU A 513 9.17 0.89 0.44
C LEU A 513 9.90 0.60 -0.87
N ASN A 514 9.69 -0.58 -1.43
CA ASN A 514 10.21 -0.96 -2.73
C ASN A 514 9.09 -0.87 -3.77
N ASN A 515 9.10 0.18 -4.58
CA ASN A 515 8.15 0.46 -5.65
C ASN A 515 8.75 0.26 -7.05
N GLN A 516 9.76 -0.61 -7.20
CA GLN A 516 10.41 -0.84 -8.50
C GLN A 516 9.40 -1.30 -9.56
N GLN A 517 9.31 -0.59 -10.70
CA GLN A 517 8.33 -0.85 -11.77
C GLN A 517 6.84 -0.83 -11.32
N GLY A 518 6.59 -0.43 -10.07
CA GLY A 518 5.26 -0.37 -9.48
C GLY A 518 4.59 0.97 -9.67
N GLU A 519 3.35 1.06 -9.21
CA GLU A 519 2.52 2.26 -9.28
C GLU A 519 1.90 2.57 -7.92
N LEU A 520 2.13 3.80 -7.45
CA LEU A 520 1.43 4.42 -6.32
C LEU A 520 0.68 5.64 -6.85
N LEU A 521 -0.60 5.48 -7.16
CA LEU A 521 -1.41 6.53 -7.78
C LEU A 521 -2.54 6.95 -6.84
N SER A 522 -2.69 8.26 -6.65
CA SER A 522 -3.86 8.84 -5.99
C SER A 522 -4.50 9.96 -6.80
N LEU A 523 -5.82 9.91 -6.97
CA LEU A 523 -6.62 10.96 -7.62
C LEU A 523 -6.80 12.24 -6.77
N ASN A 524 -6.27 12.30 -5.54
CA ASN A 524 -6.31 13.51 -4.74
C ASN A 524 -5.07 13.67 -3.84
N THR A 525 -4.93 12.92 -2.73
CA THR A 525 -3.76 13.09 -1.84
C THR A 525 -2.92 11.83 -1.71
N LEU A 526 -1.60 11.98 -1.83
CA LEU A 526 -0.64 10.90 -1.60
C LEU A 526 0.37 11.32 -0.53
N LYS A 527 0.40 10.57 0.57
CA LYS A 527 1.31 10.79 1.69
C LYS A 527 1.99 9.49 2.10
N VAL A 528 3.31 9.47 2.06
CA VAL A 528 4.14 8.38 2.58
C VAL A 528 5.17 8.95 3.53
N LYS A 529 5.29 8.40 4.74
CA LYS A 529 6.24 8.85 5.75
C LYS A 529 6.89 7.71 6.51
N GLY A 530 8.11 7.95 7.01
CA GLY A 530 8.71 7.12 8.04
C GLY A 530 10.09 7.59 8.45
N ASN A 531 10.36 7.57 9.75
CA ASN A 531 11.60 8.13 10.31
C ASN A 531 12.87 7.44 9.79
N GLN A 532 12.80 6.16 9.42
CA GLN A 532 13.91 5.36 8.88
C GLN A 532 13.60 4.84 7.48
N LEU A 533 12.62 5.46 6.80
CA LEU A 533 12.11 4.98 5.52
C LEU A 533 13.13 5.16 4.40
N GLN A 534 13.53 4.06 3.80
CA GLN A 534 14.21 3.97 2.51
C GLN A 534 13.15 3.72 1.43
N LEU A 535 13.12 4.57 0.41
CA LEU A 535 12.25 4.41 -0.75
C LEU A 535 13.11 4.04 -1.96
N ASP A 536 12.81 2.92 -2.61
CA ASP A 536 13.33 2.58 -3.94
C ASP A 536 12.21 2.67 -4.97
N ASN A 537 12.32 3.59 -5.92
CA ASN A 537 11.31 3.81 -6.97
C ASN A 537 11.87 3.56 -8.39
N GLN A 538 12.85 2.65 -8.55
CA GLN A 538 13.45 2.38 -9.87
C GLN A 538 12.40 2.01 -10.92
N GLN A 539 12.30 2.80 -11.99
CA GLN A 539 11.27 2.62 -13.05
C GLN A 539 9.82 2.60 -12.53
N GLY A 540 9.59 2.97 -11.26
CA GLY A 540 8.27 3.06 -10.65
C GLY A 540 7.63 4.43 -10.87
N VAL A 541 6.33 4.50 -10.61
CA VAL A 541 5.53 5.73 -10.71
C VAL A 541 4.93 6.06 -9.35
N ILE A 542 5.14 7.30 -8.91
CA ILE A 542 4.45 7.90 -7.77
C ILE A 542 3.71 9.13 -8.28
N GLU A 543 2.38 9.10 -8.23
CA GLU A 543 1.54 10.12 -8.83
C GLU A 543 0.43 10.57 -7.89
N SER A 544 0.23 11.89 -7.81
CA SER A 544 -0.91 12.49 -7.12
C SER A 544 -1.58 13.53 -8.01
N HIS A 545 -2.89 13.41 -8.22
CA HIS A 545 -3.68 14.45 -8.93
C HIS A 545 -3.99 15.66 -8.04
N GLY A 546 -3.62 15.61 -6.76
CA GLY A 546 -3.60 16.74 -5.85
C GLY A 546 -2.24 16.84 -5.15
N ASN A 547 -2.23 16.85 -3.81
CA ASN A 547 -1.01 17.08 -3.05
C ASN A 547 -0.20 15.81 -2.81
N LEU A 548 1.10 15.88 -3.08
CA LEU A 548 2.09 14.84 -2.80
C LEU A 548 2.91 15.20 -1.55
N THR A 549 3.06 14.27 -0.61
CA THR A 549 3.95 14.41 0.55
C THR A 549 4.79 13.15 0.75
N LEU A 550 6.12 13.29 0.70
CA LEU A 550 7.06 12.21 1.01
C LEU A 550 7.99 12.67 2.13
N ASP A 551 8.14 11.84 3.17
CA ASP A 551 8.98 12.09 4.34
C ASP A 551 9.85 10.84 4.60
N LEU A 552 11.11 10.93 4.19
CA LEU A 552 11.99 9.79 3.94
C LEU A 552 13.32 9.96 4.69
N LYS A 553 13.93 8.85 5.11
CA LYS A 553 15.34 8.86 5.52
C LYS A 553 16.27 8.87 4.32
N GLN A 554 15.98 8.03 3.33
CA GLN A 554 16.77 7.86 2.11
C GLN A 554 15.84 7.64 0.92
N TRP A 555 16.21 8.17 -0.24
CA TRP A 555 15.53 7.91 -1.50
C TRP A 555 16.53 7.35 -2.51
N GLU A 556 16.35 6.08 -2.86
CA GLU A 556 17.06 5.36 -3.90
C GLU A 556 16.22 5.36 -5.17
N ASN A 557 16.85 5.59 -6.34
CA ASN A 557 16.20 5.59 -7.65
C ASN A 557 14.84 6.32 -7.71
N ILE A 558 14.83 7.55 -8.21
CA ILE A 558 13.66 8.44 -8.08
C ILE A 558 12.46 7.98 -8.92
N GLY A 559 12.70 7.31 -10.05
CA GLY A 559 11.65 6.91 -10.98
C GLY A 559 10.85 8.12 -11.50
N GLN A 560 9.58 7.89 -11.84
CA GLN A 560 8.67 8.96 -12.23
C GLN A 560 7.90 9.46 -11.01
N VAL A 561 7.93 10.77 -10.79
CA VAL A 561 7.20 11.42 -9.70
C VAL A 561 6.43 12.62 -10.24
N LYS A 562 5.11 12.64 -10.02
CA LYS A 562 4.20 13.65 -10.58
C LYS A 562 3.22 14.16 -9.53
N SER A 563 2.94 15.47 -9.55
CA SER A 563 1.88 16.10 -8.77
C SER A 563 1.18 17.20 -9.56
N ALA A 564 -0.15 17.14 -9.65
CA ALA A 564 -0.97 18.20 -10.27
C ALA A 564 -1.20 19.42 -9.36
N ALA A 565 -0.88 19.30 -8.05
CA ALA A 565 -0.93 20.41 -7.11
C ALA A 565 0.45 20.61 -6.46
N ASN A 566 0.53 20.68 -5.13
CA ASN A 566 1.79 20.93 -4.43
C ASN A 566 2.48 19.62 -4.05
N ALA A 567 3.81 19.62 -4.10
CA ALA A 567 4.63 18.54 -3.59
C ALA A 567 5.48 19.02 -2.41
N LYS A 568 5.46 18.27 -1.31
CA LYS A 568 6.36 18.47 -0.16
C LYS A 568 7.21 17.22 0.04
N LEU A 569 8.52 17.36 -0.12
CA LEU A 569 9.49 16.28 -0.03
C LEU A 569 10.46 16.60 1.11
N SER A 570 10.60 15.71 2.08
CA SER A 570 11.54 15.83 3.20
C SER A 570 12.45 14.60 3.21
N ILE A 571 13.76 14.81 3.09
CA ILE A 571 14.78 13.76 3.02
C ILE A 571 15.80 14.01 4.13
N HIS A 572 15.89 13.07 5.07
CA HIS A 572 16.73 13.18 6.27
C HIS A 572 18.19 12.72 6.07
N ASN A 573 18.70 12.83 4.84
CA ASN A 573 20.07 12.51 4.45
C ASN A 573 20.45 13.31 3.19
N ASP A 574 21.55 12.95 2.54
CA ASP A 574 21.89 13.47 1.21
C ASP A 574 20.86 13.05 0.16
N PHE A 575 20.61 13.93 -0.82
CA PHE A 575 19.68 13.68 -1.91
C PHE A 575 20.28 14.10 -3.24
N ARG A 576 20.39 13.14 -4.17
CA ARG A 576 20.82 13.36 -5.55
C ARG A 576 19.61 13.20 -6.47
N LEU A 577 19.27 14.25 -7.21
CA LEU A 577 18.12 14.31 -8.11
C LEU A 577 18.56 14.05 -9.57
N ASP A 578 18.45 12.80 -10.01
CA ASP A 578 18.85 12.39 -11.37
C ASP A 578 17.69 12.36 -12.38
N THR A 579 16.44 12.40 -11.92
CA THR A 579 15.23 12.38 -12.76
C THR A 579 14.32 13.53 -12.34
N PRO A 580 13.77 14.32 -13.29
CA PRO A 580 12.98 15.49 -12.93
C PRO A 580 11.68 15.07 -12.24
N ILE A 581 11.28 15.86 -11.24
CA ILE A 581 10.01 15.73 -10.54
C ILE A 581 9.05 16.74 -11.16
N THR A 582 7.94 16.27 -11.72
CA THR A 582 6.96 17.15 -12.38
C THR A 582 5.92 17.63 -11.38
N VAL A 583 5.84 18.94 -11.16
CA VAL A 583 4.91 19.57 -10.22
C VAL A 583 4.27 20.80 -10.85
N ASP A 584 2.95 20.77 -11.02
CA ASP A 584 2.19 21.89 -11.59
C ASP A 584 2.03 23.06 -10.59
N GLY A 585 1.97 22.76 -9.29
CA GLY A 585 1.89 23.74 -8.21
C GLY A 585 3.27 24.15 -7.67
N LYS A 586 3.41 24.15 -6.34
CA LYS A 586 4.65 24.45 -5.63
C LYS A 586 5.37 23.17 -5.21
N LEU A 587 6.66 23.08 -5.52
CA LEU A 587 7.57 22.09 -4.93
C LEU A 587 8.30 22.69 -3.71
N THR A 588 8.19 22.01 -2.56
CA THR A 588 9.01 22.27 -1.37
C THR A 588 9.86 21.05 -1.09
N LEU A 589 11.18 21.18 -1.25
CA LEU A 589 12.17 20.14 -1.03
C LEU A 589 13.04 20.53 0.17
N LYS A 590 13.01 19.71 1.21
CA LYS A 590 13.87 19.84 2.39
C LYS A 590 14.82 18.66 2.45
N VAL A 591 16.12 18.92 2.52
CA VAL A 591 17.18 17.92 2.59
C VAL A 591 18.04 18.25 3.81
N ASP A 592 18.26 17.32 4.73
CA ASP A 592 18.97 17.64 5.99
C ASP A 592 20.47 17.92 5.80
N ASN A 593 21.05 17.42 4.70
CA ASN A 593 22.48 17.53 4.40
C ASN A 593 22.70 18.12 2.98
N HIS A 594 23.25 17.35 2.05
CA HIS A 594 23.62 17.81 0.71
C HIS A 594 22.54 17.50 -0.33
N PHE A 595 22.15 18.51 -1.12
CA PHE A 595 21.27 18.36 -2.28
C PHE A 595 22.06 18.58 -3.57
N ALA A 596 22.11 17.57 -4.44
CA ALA A 596 22.70 17.66 -5.77
C ALA A 596 21.62 17.54 -6.85
N ASN A 597 21.38 18.61 -7.60
CA ASN A 597 20.48 18.58 -8.76
C ASN A 597 21.26 18.07 -9.99
N GLN A 598 20.83 17.03 -10.66
CA GLN A 598 21.53 16.49 -11.84
C GLN A 598 20.62 16.50 -13.07
N THR A 599 19.56 17.30 -13.01
CA THR A 599 18.50 17.34 -14.00
C THR A 599 17.96 18.76 -14.19
N GLN A 600 16.94 18.87 -15.02
CA GLN A 600 16.22 20.10 -15.33
C GLN A 600 14.96 20.15 -14.45
N LEU A 601 15.08 20.70 -13.24
CA LEU A 601 13.97 20.82 -12.30
C LEU A 601 13.22 22.13 -12.55
N VAL A 602 12.24 22.06 -13.45
CA VAL A 602 11.36 23.18 -13.80
C VAL A 602 9.96 22.93 -13.23
N THR A 603 9.48 23.83 -12.37
CA THR A 603 8.18 23.68 -11.66
C THR A 603 7.21 24.80 -12.00
N GLY A 604 5.90 24.53 -11.88
CA GLY A 604 4.85 25.45 -12.33
C GLY A 604 4.78 26.78 -11.58
N LYS A 605 4.41 26.78 -10.29
CA LYS A 605 4.11 28.01 -9.52
C LYS A 605 5.17 28.43 -8.50
N GLY A 606 6.00 27.50 -8.04
CA GLY A 606 7.07 27.83 -7.10
C GLY A 606 8.01 26.69 -6.78
N LEU A 607 9.26 27.02 -6.49
CA LEU A 607 10.30 26.11 -6.03
C LEU A 607 10.88 26.63 -4.71
N THR A 608 10.87 25.81 -3.66
CA THR A 608 11.56 26.09 -2.41
C THR A 608 12.47 24.93 -2.07
N ILE A 609 13.77 25.19 -1.93
CA ILE A 609 14.77 24.20 -1.54
C ILE A 609 15.46 24.67 -0.26
N GLU A 610 15.52 23.80 0.74
CA GLU A 610 16.24 24.00 2.01
C GLU A 610 17.21 22.82 2.19
N ALA A 611 18.51 23.10 2.24
CA ALA A 611 19.56 22.11 2.47
C ALA A 611 20.75 22.75 3.21
N LYS A 612 21.72 21.98 3.71
CA LYS A 612 22.99 22.57 4.20
C LYS A 612 23.88 22.99 3.03
N SER A 613 23.93 22.17 1.99
CA SER A 613 24.61 22.50 0.74
C SER A 613 23.74 22.15 -0.46
N ILE A 614 23.75 23.03 -1.46
CA ILE A 614 23.06 22.84 -2.74
C ILE A 614 24.11 22.88 -3.84
N GLU A 615 24.12 21.84 -4.69
CA GLU A 615 24.91 21.81 -5.92
C GLU A 615 23.98 21.78 -7.14
N ASN A 616 24.20 22.71 -8.06
CA ASN A 616 23.58 22.78 -9.37
C ASN A 616 24.71 22.75 -10.42
N PRO A 617 25.17 21.56 -10.86
CA PRO A 617 26.30 21.35 -11.75
C PRO A 617 26.01 21.78 -13.19
N VAL A 618 26.97 21.60 -14.09
CA VAL A 618 26.79 21.86 -15.53
C VAL A 618 25.58 21.09 -16.09
N GLN A 619 24.88 21.68 -17.06
CA GLN A 619 23.70 21.09 -17.71
C GLN A 619 22.52 20.75 -16.78
N SER A 620 22.47 21.32 -15.58
CA SER A 620 21.33 21.25 -14.67
C SER A 620 20.58 22.59 -14.60
N GLU A 621 19.30 22.56 -14.24
CA GLU A 621 18.44 23.75 -14.10
C GLU A 621 17.59 23.67 -12.83
N LEU A 622 17.50 24.80 -12.11
CA LEU A 622 16.53 25.04 -11.05
C LEU A 622 15.68 26.26 -11.43
N SER A 623 14.43 26.02 -11.85
CA SER A 623 13.59 27.10 -12.37
C SER A 623 12.13 27.02 -11.95
N SER A 624 11.54 28.20 -11.71
CA SER A 624 10.12 28.35 -11.39
C SER A 624 9.68 29.81 -11.52
N GLN A 625 8.38 30.11 -11.42
CA GLN A 625 7.92 31.50 -11.28
C GLN A 625 8.55 32.19 -10.06
N LYS A 626 8.64 31.45 -8.94
CA LYS A 626 9.34 31.91 -7.73
C LYS A 626 10.27 30.83 -7.22
N THR A 627 11.57 31.08 -7.26
CA THR A 627 12.58 30.17 -6.69
C THR A 627 13.12 30.76 -5.38
N LEU A 628 13.06 29.98 -4.32
CA LEU A 628 13.61 30.30 -3.00
C LEU A 628 14.61 29.21 -2.61
N LEU A 629 15.89 29.57 -2.52
CA LEU A 629 16.95 28.68 -2.05
C LEU A 629 17.41 29.13 -0.68
N LYS A 630 17.50 28.19 0.26
CA LYS A 630 18.06 28.41 1.60
C LYS A 630 19.13 27.36 1.86
N THR A 631 20.36 27.80 2.05
CA THR A 631 21.51 26.91 2.25
C THR A 631 22.62 27.58 3.03
N GLU A 632 23.57 26.80 3.55
CA GLU A 632 24.83 27.35 4.06
C GLU A 632 25.78 27.53 2.86
N TYR A 633 25.83 26.56 1.96
CA TYR A 633 26.68 26.60 0.77
C TYR A 633 25.87 26.38 -0.52
N LEU A 634 26.03 27.26 -1.52
CA LEU A 634 25.47 27.09 -2.86
C LEU A 634 26.60 27.06 -3.89
N LEU A 635 26.71 25.94 -4.61
CA LEU A 635 27.60 25.80 -5.76
C LEU A 635 26.78 25.73 -7.04
N ASN A 636 26.92 26.75 -7.90
CA ASN A 636 26.22 26.82 -9.17
C ASN A 636 27.21 26.82 -10.34
N ARG A 637 27.07 25.82 -11.21
CA ARG A 637 27.65 25.73 -12.57
C ARG A 637 26.55 25.61 -13.63
N GLY A 638 25.30 25.35 -13.23
CA GLY A 638 24.14 25.21 -14.10
C GLY A 638 23.35 26.52 -14.25
N LEU A 639 22.05 26.39 -14.53
CA LEU A 639 21.10 27.50 -14.61
C LEU A 639 20.22 27.56 -13.35
N ILE A 640 20.06 28.75 -12.80
CA ILE A 640 19.01 29.08 -11.83
C ILE A 640 18.21 30.25 -12.41
N ASP A 641 16.93 30.07 -12.74
CA ASP A 641 16.10 31.09 -13.40
C ASP A 641 14.67 31.17 -12.83
N GLY A 642 13.96 32.25 -13.13
CA GLY A 642 12.60 32.50 -12.68
C GLY A 642 12.17 33.95 -12.84
N VAL A 643 10.90 34.25 -12.52
CA VAL A 643 10.43 35.64 -12.43
C VAL A 643 11.04 36.27 -11.18
N LYS A 644 10.91 35.60 -10.03
CA LYS A 644 11.49 36.06 -8.76
C LYS A 644 12.38 35.00 -8.14
N ASN A 645 13.67 35.30 -8.05
CA ASN A 645 14.66 34.42 -7.46
C ASN A 645 15.24 35.05 -6.18
N ILE A 646 15.15 34.29 -5.09
CA ILE A 646 15.61 34.70 -3.77
C ILE A 646 16.55 33.62 -3.25
N ILE A 647 17.79 33.97 -2.97
CA ILE A 647 18.82 33.05 -2.51
C ILE A 647 19.33 33.53 -1.16
N PHE A 648 19.28 32.64 -0.17
CA PHE A 648 19.96 32.78 1.11
C PHE A 648 21.05 31.72 1.19
N ALA A 649 22.30 32.16 1.21
CA ALA A 649 23.48 31.34 1.39
C ALA A 649 24.38 31.97 2.48
N ASP A 650 25.27 31.20 3.10
CA ASP A 650 26.43 31.78 3.79
C ASP A 650 27.57 32.01 2.79
N GLN A 651 27.84 31.01 1.95
CA GLN A 651 28.73 31.11 0.80
C GLN A 651 28.01 30.70 -0.49
N LEU A 652 28.12 31.52 -1.53
CA LEU A 652 27.60 31.26 -2.87
C LEU A 652 28.74 31.34 -3.88
N ASP A 653 29.04 30.21 -4.50
CA ASP A 653 30.01 30.09 -5.58
C ASP A 653 29.28 29.87 -6.91
N ASN A 654 29.21 30.91 -7.73
CA ASN A 654 28.76 30.84 -9.12
C ASN A 654 30.00 30.77 -10.00
N LEU A 655 30.26 29.59 -10.58
CA LEU A 655 31.54 29.27 -11.23
C LEU A 655 31.32 28.87 -12.68
N GLY A 656 32.28 29.18 -13.55
CA GLY A 656 32.35 28.58 -14.87
C GLY A 656 31.17 28.95 -15.76
N SER A 657 30.43 27.91 -16.19
CA SER A 657 29.21 28.03 -16.98
C SER A 657 27.97 28.49 -16.19
N GLY A 658 28.13 28.76 -14.88
CA GLY A 658 27.07 29.09 -13.95
C GLY A 658 26.31 30.36 -14.34
N ARG A 659 24.97 30.25 -14.35
CA ARG A 659 24.05 31.34 -14.65
C ARG A 659 22.99 31.46 -13.56
N ILE A 660 22.84 32.63 -12.98
CA ILE A 660 21.78 32.95 -12.02
C ILE A 660 20.99 34.13 -12.57
N TYR A 661 19.76 33.88 -13.01
CA TYR A 661 18.88 34.84 -13.68
C TYR A 661 17.62 35.13 -12.86
N GLY A 662 16.94 36.24 -13.16
CA GLY A 662 15.63 36.56 -12.61
C GLY A 662 15.06 37.86 -13.20
N ASP A 663 13.76 38.10 -13.11
CA ASP A 663 13.25 39.48 -13.34
C ASP A 663 13.61 40.33 -12.13
N GLN A 664 13.27 39.81 -10.95
CA GLN A 664 13.75 40.24 -9.65
C GLN A 664 14.67 39.18 -9.06
N LEU A 665 15.95 39.50 -8.95
CA LEU A 665 16.94 38.62 -8.33
C LEU A 665 17.46 39.26 -7.04
N ALA A 666 17.34 38.54 -5.93
CA ALA A 666 17.85 38.96 -4.64
C ALA A 666 18.73 37.86 -4.02
N ILE A 667 19.96 38.21 -3.63
CA ILE A 667 20.93 37.29 -3.05
C ILE A 667 21.39 37.84 -1.71
N GLN A 668 21.22 37.05 -0.66
CA GLN A 668 21.83 37.26 0.66
C GLN A 668 22.98 36.25 0.82
N SER A 669 24.21 36.72 1.01
CA SER A 669 25.38 35.86 1.26
C SER A 669 26.42 36.52 2.17
N HIS A 670 27.18 35.76 2.96
CA HIS A 670 28.39 36.33 3.57
C HIS A 670 29.49 36.47 2.51
N THR A 671 29.70 35.43 1.70
CA THR A 671 30.66 35.40 0.59
C THR A 671 29.92 35.09 -0.71
N LEU A 672 30.03 35.97 -1.70
CA LEU A 672 29.51 35.76 -3.04
C LEU A 672 30.68 35.77 -4.04
N ASN A 673 30.96 34.62 -4.64
CA ASN A 673 31.99 34.46 -5.66
C ASN A 673 31.31 34.27 -7.02
N ASN A 674 31.64 35.11 -7.99
CA ASN A 674 31.24 35.00 -9.38
C ASN A 674 32.52 34.93 -10.22
N LEU A 675 32.96 33.71 -10.55
CA LEU A 675 34.33 33.47 -10.99
C LEU A 675 34.39 32.69 -12.30
N LEU A 676 35.50 32.86 -13.01
CA LEU A 676 35.94 31.96 -14.07
C LEU A 676 36.18 30.56 -13.49
N GLU A 677 35.76 29.53 -14.23
CA GLU A 677 36.21 28.15 -14.03
C GLU A 677 36.46 27.55 -15.42
N ALA A 678 37.66 27.01 -15.62
CA ALA A 678 38.18 26.66 -16.94
C ALA A 678 38.11 27.88 -17.89
N ASP A 679 37.39 27.78 -19.01
CA ASP A 679 37.33 28.81 -20.06
C ASP A 679 36.00 29.60 -20.07
N GLN A 680 35.17 29.47 -19.03
CA GLN A 680 33.88 30.14 -18.96
C GLN A 680 33.73 30.96 -17.69
N SER A 681 33.18 32.16 -17.85
CA SER A 681 32.96 33.09 -16.75
C SER A 681 31.50 33.12 -16.36
N ALA A 682 31.26 33.06 -15.06
CA ALA A 682 29.92 32.94 -14.53
C ALA A 682 29.13 34.24 -14.67
N THR A 683 27.80 34.13 -14.80
CA THR A 683 26.90 35.28 -14.97
C THR A 683 25.82 35.31 -13.89
N ILE A 684 25.66 36.46 -13.24
CA ILE A 684 24.53 36.80 -12.37
C ILE A 684 23.79 37.95 -13.05
N ALA A 685 22.52 37.77 -13.39
CA ALA A 685 21.79 38.79 -14.16
C ALA A 685 20.33 38.94 -13.74
N ALA A 686 19.80 40.17 -13.83
CA ALA A 686 18.39 40.45 -13.63
C ALA A 686 17.76 41.26 -14.77
N ARG A 687 16.49 40.98 -15.12
CA ARG A 687 15.75 41.68 -16.19
C ARG A 687 15.11 43.00 -15.72
N GLU A 688 14.81 43.14 -14.44
CA GLU A 688 14.25 44.38 -13.88
C GLU A 688 15.06 44.91 -12.70
N ARG A 689 15.49 44.03 -11.80
CA ARG A 689 16.14 44.46 -10.56
C ARG A 689 17.04 43.39 -9.96
N LEU A 690 18.25 43.80 -9.60
CA LEU A 690 19.22 42.99 -8.88
C LEU A 690 19.54 43.61 -7.51
N ASP A 691 19.33 42.86 -6.43
CA ASP A 691 19.70 43.24 -5.07
C ASP A 691 20.67 42.21 -4.45
N LEU A 692 21.87 42.66 -4.09
CA LEU A 692 22.91 41.84 -3.46
C LEU A 692 23.14 42.34 -2.02
N GLY A 693 22.70 41.56 -1.04
CA GLY A 693 23.04 41.73 0.38
C GLY A 693 24.22 40.83 0.73
N VAL A 694 25.43 41.35 0.65
CA VAL A 694 26.68 40.58 0.69
C VAL A 694 27.68 41.10 1.69
N GLY A 695 28.43 40.22 2.35
CA GLY A 695 29.64 40.58 3.10
C GLY A 695 30.77 40.90 2.13
N THR A 696 31.29 39.89 1.45
CA THR A 696 32.30 39.99 0.39
C THR A 696 31.72 39.55 -0.94
N LEU A 697 31.88 40.37 -1.97
CA LEU A 697 31.59 40.03 -3.36
C LEU A 697 32.90 40.00 -4.15
N THR A 698 33.23 38.84 -4.71
CA THR A 698 34.35 38.64 -5.64
C THR A 698 33.81 38.38 -7.04
N ASN A 699 34.09 39.27 -7.99
CA ASN A 699 33.69 39.13 -9.39
C ASN A 699 34.93 39.20 -10.28
N TYR A 700 35.38 38.08 -10.82
CA TYR A 700 36.68 37.97 -11.50
C TYR A 700 36.62 37.46 -12.93
N ASP A 701 37.61 37.84 -13.74
CA ASP A 701 37.96 37.21 -15.03
C ASP A 701 36.77 37.09 -16.00
N HIS A 702 36.31 38.23 -16.51
CA HIS A 702 35.14 38.38 -17.39
C HIS A 702 33.79 37.91 -16.82
N ALA A 703 33.73 37.55 -15.54
CA ALA A 703 32.46 37.26 -14.91
C ALA A 703 31.55 38.50 -14.93
N LEU A 704 30.26 38.26 -15.15
CA LEU A 704 29.28 39.31 -15.42
C LEU A 704 28.25 39.39 -14.29
N ILE A 705 28.11 40.57 -13.71
CA ILE A 705 26.97 40.93 -12.87
C ILE A 705 26.17 42.00 -13.59
N LEU A 706 24.91 41.71 -13.94
CA LEU A 706 24.10 42.57 -14.82
C LEU A 706 22.70 42.84 -14.24
N SER A 707 22.22 44.08 -14.36
CA SER A 707 20.78 44.38 -14.29
C SER A 707 20.34 45.18 -15.51
N GLN A 708 19.30 44.71 -16.21
CA GLN A 708 18.62 45.49 -17.25
C GLN A 708 17.78 46.65 -16.68
N GLY A 709 17.61 46.71 -15.35
CA GLY A 709 17.06 47.85 -14.63
C GLY A 709 17.99 48.30 -13.52
N ASN A 710 17.53 48.25 -12.26
CA ASN A 710 18.30 48.78 -11.13
C ASN A 710 19.17 47.71 -10.45
N LEU A 711 20.39 48.09 -10.09
CA LEU A 711 21.34 47.26 -9.34
C LEU A 711 21.61 47.87 -7.97
N SER A 712 21.52 47.09 -6.91
CA SER A 712 21.87 47.50 -5.54
C SER A 712 22.78 46.49 -4.85
N ILE A 713 23.89 46.94 -4.28
CA ILE A 713 24.84 46.16 -3.47
C ILE A 713 24.90 46.78 -2.07
N GLY A 714 24.64 45.98 -1.05
CA GLY A 714 24.69 46.33 0.37
C GLY A 714 25.11 45.14 1.22
N GLY A 715 24.97 45.24 2.54
CA GLY A 715 25.39 44.19 3.49
C GLY A 715 24.33 43.15 3.81
N ALA A 716 23.05 43.48 3.62
CA ALA A 716 21.93 42.59 3.91
C ALA A 716 20.69 42.91 3.05
N LEU A 717 19.74 41.99 3.00
CA LEU A 717 18.41 42.18 2.40
C LEU A 717 17.37 42.57 3.47
N ASP A 718 16.46 43.50 3.15
CA ASP A 718 15.28 43.82 3.97
C ASP A 718 14.13 42.80 3.78
N ASP A 719 13.02 42.97 4.49
CA ASP A 719 11.83 42.11 4.38
C ASP A 719 11.19 42.09 2.97
N ARG A 720 11.54 43.04 2.09
CA ARG A 720 11.11 43.10 0.69
C ARG A 720 12.18 42.57 -0.27
N TYR A 721 13.27 42.03 0.27
CA TYR A 721 14.44 41.53 -0.46
C TYR A 721 15.23 42.63 -1.18
N HIS A 722 15.23 43.86 -0.66
CA HIS A 722 16.06 44.95 -1.17
C HIS A 722 17.39 45.05 -0.42
N ALA A 723 18.47 45.36 -1.13
CA ALA A 723 19.77 45.53 -0.49
C ALA A 723 19.80 46.77 0.42
N THR A 724 20.28 46.57 1.64
CA THR A 724 20.42 47.56 2.72
C THR A 724 21.75 47.33 3.45
N GLY A 725 22.09 48.23 4.38
CA GLY A 725 23.38 48.17 5.06
C GLY A 725 24.56 48.35 4.10
N GLN A 726 25.76 48.04 4.57
CA GLN A 726 27.01 48.22 3.83
C GLN A 726 27.70 46.86 3.67
N ALA A 727 28.07 46.49 2.45
CA ALA A 727 28.93 45.34 2.21
C ALA A 727 30.32 45.58 2.83
N THR A 728 31.02 44.53 3.22
CA THR A 728 32.40 44.65 3.71
C THR A 728 33.36 44.94 2.57
N PHE A 729 33.27 44.16 1.50
CA PHE A 729 34.20 44.28 0.38
C PHE A 729 33.54 43.90 -0.95
N VAL A 730 33.71 44.77 -1.95
CA VAL A 730 33.39 44.48 -3.34
C VAL A 730 34.70 44.49 -4.12
N ASP A 731 35.09 43.33 -4.61
CA ASP A 731 36.27 43.11 -5.44
C ASP A 731 35.83 42.78 -6.88
N ASN A 732 36.17 43.66 -7.82
CA ASN A 732 35.86 43.50 -9.23
C ASN A 732 37.17 43.52 -10.00
N GLY A 733 37.68 42.34 -10.32
CA GLY A 733 38.99 42.12 -10.93
C GLY A 733 38.85 41.63 -12.37
N SER A 734 39.29 42.38 -13.37
CA SER A 734 39.14 42.03 -14.81
C SER A 734 37.73 41.56 -15.22
N ALA A 735 36.69 42.04 -14.52
CA ALA A 735 35.30 41.57 -14.67
C ALA A 735 34.32 42.75 -14.79
N THR A 736 33.05 42.46 -15.08
CA THR A 736 32.04 43.51 -15.37
C THR A 736 30.89 43.50 -14.37
N ILE A 737 30.63 44.66 -13.76
CA ILE A 737 29.40 44.98 -13.03
C ILE A 737 28.62 46.04 -13.82
N GLU A 738 27.40 45.72 -14.26
CA GLU A 738 26.62 46.53 -15.19
C GLU A 738 25.17 46.75 -14.72
N ALA A 739 24.66 47.98 -14.88
CA ALA A 739 23.25 48.31 -14.70
C ALA A 739 22.78 49.24 -15.82
N LEU A 740 21.71 48.86 -16.53
CA LEU A 740 21.10 49.71 -17.57
C LEU A 740 20.15 50.78 -16.98
N GLY A 741 19.79 50.63 -15.71
CA GLY A 741 19.12 51.66 -14.90
C GLY A 741 20.08 52.30 -13.90
N ASN A 742 19.63 52.50 -12.67
CA ASN A 742 20.44 53.12 -11.61
C ASN A 742 21.27 52.08 -10.85
N GLY A 743 22.46 52.48 -10.44
CA GLY A 743 23.34 51.71 -9.57
C GLY A 743 23.36 52.26 -8.14
N ASN A 744 23.35 51.39 -7.14
CA ASN A 744 23.59 51.74 -5.75
C ASN A 744 24.61 50.78 -5.15
N ILE A 745 25.85 51.21 -4.96
CA ILE A 745 26.91 50.41 -4.36
C ILE A 745 27.25 51.02 -3.00
N ASN A 746 26.90 50.31 -1.93
CA ASN A 746 27.20 50.68 -0.56
C ASN A 746 28.11 49.63 0.07
N THR A 747 29.41 49.92 0.16
CA THR A 747 30.44 48.98 0.62
C THR A 747 31.50 49.69 1.47
N GLN A 748 32.15 49.03 2.42
CA GLN A 748 33.27 49.62 3.17
C GLN A 748 34.47 49.78 2.24
N ARG A 749 34.78 48.72 1.49
CA ARG A 749 35.84 48.71 0.48
C ARG A 749 35.29 48.35 -0.90
N LEU A 750 35.69 49.12 -1.92
CA LEU A 750 35.51 48.79 -3.34
C LEU A 750 36.89 48.75 -3.98
N TRP A 751 37.21 47.68 -4.68
CA TRP A 751 38.40 47.59 -5.51
C TRP A 751 38.00 47.14 -6.91
N ASN A 752 38.04 48.07 -7.86
CA ASN A 752 37.87 47.79 -9.29
C ASN A 752 39.25 47.78 -9.93
N HIS A 753 39.77 46.62 -10.32
CA HIS A 753 41.18 46.48 -10.70
C HIS A 753 41.43 45.49 -11.84
N ASP A 754 42.61 45.58 -12.44
CA ASP A 754 43.08 44.67 -13.48
C ASP A 754 43.87 43.52 -12.83
N LEU A 755 43.40 42.28 -12.99
CA LEU A 755 44.07 41.07 -12.49
C LEU A 755 45.26 40.67 -13.38
N HIS A 756 45.25 41.09 -14.65
CA HIS A 756 46.17 40.63 -15.69
C HIS A 756 47.13 41.73 -16.15
N LEU A 757 47.34 42.75 -15.32
CA LEU A 757 48.25 43.84 -15.63
C LEU A 757 49.70 43.35 -15.66
N ILE A 758 50.31 43.36 -16.85
CA ILE A 758 51.72 42.98 -17.05
C ILE A 758 52.49 44.16 -17.63
N THR A 759 53.55 44.56 -16.94
CA THR A 759 54.51 45.57 -17.40
C THR A 759 55.79 44.92 -17.92
N GLY A 760 56.41 45.52 -18.93
CA GLY A 760 57.69 45.10 -19.50
C GLY A 760 58.72 46.22 -19.46
N GLU A 761 59.86 45.99 -20.12
CA GLU A 761 60.92 46.97 -20.29
C GLU A 761 61.30 47.07 -21.76
N HIS A 762 61.38 48.30 -22.27
CA HIS A 762 61.96 48.61 -23.57
C HIS A 762 63.35 49.22 -23.38
N HIS A 763 64.36 48.56 -23.92
CA HIS A 763 65.76 48.99 -23.85
C HIS A 763 66.17 49.71 -25.13
N GLN A 764 66.81 50.86 -25.00
CA GLN A 764 67.34 51.63 -26.12
C GLN A 764 68.75 52.13 -25.82
N ASP A 765 69.68 51.84 -26.72
CA ASP A 765 71.07 52.30 -26.63
C ASP A 765 71.33 53.41 -27.65
N GLN A 766 71.85 54.53 -27.18
CA GLN A 766 72.18 55.67 -28.03
C GLN A 766 73.59 56.18 -27.76
N ARG A 767 74.42 56.23 -28.81
CA ARG A 767 75.77 56.78 -28.73
C ARG A 767 75.74 58.30 -28.75
N ILE A 768 76.26 58.95 -27.71
CA ILE A 768 76.25 60.41 -27.53
C ILE A 768 77.67 60.91 -27.29
N SER A 769 77.99 62.05 -27.90
CA SER A 769 79.19 62.81 -27.55
C SER A 769 78.82 64.18 -26.98
N GLU A 770 79.26 64.48 -25.77
CA GLU A 770 79.11 65.82 -25.18
C GLU A 770 80.44 66.56 -25.23
N TYR A 771 80.39 67.88 -25.41
CA TYR A 771 81.57 68.75 -25.52
C TYR A 771 81.41 69.94 -24.58
N ALA A 772 82.41 70.26 -23.77
CA ALA A 772 82.43 71.49 -22.98
C ALA A 772 83.77 72.21 -23.17
N LEU A 773 83.80 73.53 -23.02
CA LEU A 773 85.06 74.24 -22.88
C LEU A 773 85.69 73.86 -21.54
N ASN A 774 87.00 73.63 -21.49
CA ASN A 774 87.71 73.08 -20.30
C ASN A 774 87.56 73.86 -18.99
N HIS A 775 87.06 75.10 -19.06
CA HIS A 775 86.83 75.99 -17.91
C HIS A 775 85.35 76.36 -17.72
N LYS A 776 84.44 75.67 -18.39
CA LYS A 776 82.99 75.91 -18.34
C LYS A 776 82.26 74.61 -18.02
N SER A 777 81.26 74.69 -17.15
CA SER A 777 80.39 73.56 -16.82
C SER A 777 79.36 73.24 -17.91
N GLN A 778 79.10 74.20 -18.80
CA GLN A 778 78.15 74.02 -19.90
C GLN A 778 78.69 72.98 -20.89
N ARG A 779 77.91 71.91 -21.08
CA ARG A 779 78.14 70.88 -22.09
C ARG A 779 77.22 71.12 -23.28
N TYR A 780 77.70 70.70 -24.45
CA TYR A 780 76.96 70.71 -25.70
C TYR A 780 76.92 69.31 -26.27
N SER A 781 75.73 68.77 -26.49
CA SER A 781 75.53 67.38 -26.91
C SER A 781 75.55 67.24 -28.42
N SER A 782 76.09 66.14 -28.94
CA SER A 782 76.00 65.79 -30.37
C SER A 782 74.56 65.66 -30.89
N LEU A 783 73.56 65.65 -29.99
CA LEU A 783 72.14 65.71 -30.33
C LEU A 783 71.66 67.12 -30.70
N GLU A 784 72.34 68.18 -30.25
CA GLU A 784 71.94 69.58 -30.53
C GLU A 784 72.83 70.29 -31.57
N GLY A 785 73.87 69.61 -32.05
CA GLY A 785 74.80 70.14 -33.04
C GLY A 785 75.92 69.17 -33.37
N TRP A 786 76.88 69.64 -34.16
CA TRP A 786 78.07 68.87 -34.50
C TRP A 786 79.35 69.63 -34.13
N PHE A 787 80.34 68.88 -33.69
CA PHE A 787 81.63 69.42 -33.30
C PHE A 787 82.60 69.47 -34.48
N ASP A 788 82.91 70.67 -34.94
CA ASP A 788 83.95 70.94 -35.92
C ASP A 788 85.31 70.98 -35.24
N ARG A 789 86.00 69.84 -35.32
CA ARG A 789 87.40 69.75 -34.90
C ARG A 789 88.28 70.40 -35.97
N ASN A 790 88.47 71.71 -35.84
CA ASN A 790 89.39 72.51 -36.65
C ASN A 790 90.86 72.14 -36.37
N ASN A 791 91.30 71.01 -36.93
CA ASN A 791 92.63 70.43 -36.71
C ASN A 791 93.62 70.87 -37.81
N ASN A 792 94.89 71.07 -37.43
CA ASN A 792 95.96 71.51 -38.32
C ASN A 792 95.73 72.89 -39.01
N SER A 793 94.94 73.77 -38.38
CA SER A 793 94.69 75.13 -38.89
C SER A 793 95.91 76.05 -38.71
N ARG A 794 96.14 76.96 -39.67
CA ARG A 794 97.30 77.86 -39.69
C ARG A 794 97.08 79.17 -38.93
N SER A 795 95.84 79.65 -38.89
CA SER A 795 95.46 80.96 -38.33
C SER A 795 94.56 80.86 -37.12
N ASP A 796 93.76 79.79 -37.03
CA ASP A 796 92.73 79.65 -36.02
C ASP A 796 93.06 78.54 -35.03
N ARG A 797 93.10 78.89 -33.74
CA ARG A 797 93.37 77.95 -32.66
C ARG A 797 92.11 77.32 -32.10
N ASN A 798 90.91 77.76 -32.49
CA ASN A 798 89.66 77.33 -31.89
C ASN A 798 89.04 76.15 -32.67
N SER A 799 88.46 75.21 -31.93
CA SER A 799 87.46 74.27 -32.47
C SER A 799 86.07 74.83 -32.20
N TYR A 800 85.09 74.40 -32.98
CA TYR A 800 83.74 74.95 -32.93
C TYR A 800 82.71 73.87 -32.63
N PHE A 801 81.73 74.19 -31.78
CA PHE A 801 80.49 73.43 -31.72
C PHE A 801 79.42 74.22 -32.49
N ASN A 802 78.94 73.66 -33.60
CA ASN A 802 77.93 74.27 -34.47
C ASN A 802 76.57 73.67 -34.14
N PHE A 803 75.59 74.49 -33.82
CA PHE A 803 74.25 74.01 -33.50
C PHE A 803 73.40 73.81 -34.76
N TYR A 804 72.55 72.80 -34.74
CA TYR A 804 71.65 72.51 -35.87
C TYR A 804 70.54 73.57 -36.03
N ASP A 805 70.21 74.29 -34.96
CA ASP A 805 69.16 75.32 -34.91
C ASP A 805 69.62 76.72 -35.35
N GLY A 806 70.87 76.86 -35.79
CA GLY A 806 71.42 78.12 -36.31
C GLY A 806 71.85 79.13 -35.25
N ARG A 807 71.79 78.81 -33.94
CA ARG A 807 72.33 79.69 -32.90
C ARG A 807 73.86 79.83 -33.03
N PRO A 808 74.48 80.93 -32.53
CA PRO A 808 75.91 81.19 -32.73
C PRO A 808 76.79 80.04 -32.27
N ARG A 809 77.72 79.61 -33.13
CA ARG A 809 78.68 78.55 -32.82
C ARG A 809 79.55 78.92 -31.61
N VAL A 810 79.84 77.94 -30.76
CA VAL A 810 80.73 78.14 -29.60
C VAL A 810 82.15 77.83 -30.03
N ALA A 811 83.06 78.78 -29.85
CA ALA A 811 84.45 78.68 -30.25
C ALA A 811 85.38 78.61 -29.04
N GLY A 812 86.35 77.69 -29.04
CA GLY A 812 87.43 77.74 -28.06
C GLY A 812 88.60 76.80 -28.31
N PRO A 813 89.74 77.06 -27.64
CA PRO A 813 90.99 76.35 -27.90
C PRO A 813 91.15 75.05 -27.11
N THR A 814 90.32 74.75 -26.11
CA THR A 814 90.42 73.49 -25.35
C THR A 814 89.05 73.03 -24.94
N TRP A 815 88.76 71.78 -25.27
CA TRP A 815 87.45 71.16 -25.08
C TRP A 815 87.60 69.88 -24.29
N VAL A 816 86.67 69.58 -23.40
CA VAL A 816 86.50 68.25 -22.83
C VAL A 816 85.43 67.56 -23.63
N GLN A 817 85.71 66.35 -24.11
CA GLN A 817 84.74 65.52 -24.81
C GLN A 817 84.39 64.32 -23.91
N TRP A 818 83.10 64.06 -23.74
CA TRP A 818 82.58 62.80 -23.24
C TRP A 818 82.03 62.02 -24.42
N HIS A 819 82.33 60.74 -24.47
CA HIS A 819 81.88 59.83 -25.49
C HIS A 819 81.35 58.57 -24.82
N PHE A 820 80.03 58.41 -24.82
CA PHE A 820 79.35 57.37 -24.05
C PHE A 820 78.14 56.82 -24.79
N ASN A 821 77.77 55.59 -24.45
CA ASN A 821 76.48 55.03 -24.79
C ASN A 821 75.52 55.33 -23.64
N ARG A 822 74.36 55.91 -23.97
CA ARG A 822 73.24 56.05 -23.07
C ARG A 822 72.35 54.84 -23.20
N HIS A 823 72.27 54.04 -22.15
CA HIS A 823 71.32 52.95 -21.99
C HIS A 823 70.05 53.51 -21.36
N THR A 824 68.93 53.46 -22.08
CA THR A 824 67.62 53.91 -21.59
C THR A 824 66.71 52.70 -21.40
N VAL A 825 66.16 52.52 -20.19
CA VAL A 825 65.16 51.51 -19.87
C VAL A 825 63.85 52.21 -19.58
N THR A 826 62.81 51.91 -20.35
CA THR A 826 61.48 52.51 -20.21
C THR A 826 60.46 51.42 -19.89
N THR A 827 59.65 51.60 -18.86
CA THR A 827 58.51 50.71 -18.59
C THR A 827 57.57 50.64 -19.79
N THR A 828 57.20 49.45 -20.24
CA THR A 828 56.15 49.21 -21.24
C THR A 828 54.92 48.55 -20.63
N LEU A 829 53.80 48.64 -21.33
CA LEU A 829 52.58 47.90 -21.01
C LEU A 829 52.47 46.73 -21.99
N GLU A 830 52.55 45.50 -21.48
CA GLU A 830 52.53 44.29 -22.31
C GLU A 830 51.13 43.69 -22.39
N HIS A 831 50.43 43.63 -21.27
CA HIS A 831 49.07 43.09 -21.21
C HIS A 831 48.22 43.83 -20.19
N ARG A 832 46.92 43.93 -20.49
CA ARG A 832 45.91 44.48 -19.60
C ARG A 832 44.56 43.88 -19.93
N ASP A 833 43.73 43.73 -18.91
CA ASP A 833 42.35 43.32 -19.01
C ASP A 833 41.52 44.03 -17.93
N PRO A 834 41.13 45.30 -18.14
CA PRO A 834 40.61 46.13 -17.07
C PRO A 834 39.22 45.68 -16.61
N ALA A 835 38.99 45.77 -15.30
CA ALA A 835 37.65 45.66 -14.74
C ALA A 835 36.76 46.85 -15.14
N LYS A 836 35.45 46.60 -15.19
CA LYS A 836 34.44 47.55 -15.66
C LYS A 836 33.29 47.64 -14.66
N ILE A 837 32.96 48.87 -14.26
CA ILE A 837 31.68 49.20 -13.61
C ILE A 837 30.91 50.13 -14.54
N LEU A 838 29.79 49.67 -15.08
CA LEU A 838 29.04 50.34 -16.15
C LEU A 838 27.61 50.64 -15.69
N ILE A 839 27.27 51.91 -15.44
CA ILE A 839 25.95 52.30 -14.92
C ILE A 839 25.29 53.32 -15.86
N ALA A 840 24.28 52.94 -16.62
CA ALA A 840 23.67 53.85 -17.61
C ALA A 840 22.88 55.01 -16.97
N GLY A 841 22.33 54.81 -15.76
CA GLY A 841 21.62 55.84 -15.00
C GLY A 841 22.49 56.58 -13.98
N ASP A 842 21.92 56.85 -12.80
CA ASP A 842 22.63 57.45 -11.66
C ASP A 842 23.36 56.36 -10.86
N LEU A 843 24.62 56.61 -10.46
CA LEU A 843 25.36 55.77 -9.51
C LEU A 843 25.40 56.44 -8.13
N ARG A 844 24.80 55.81 -7.12
CA ARG A 844 25.08 56.11 -5.71
C ARG A 844 26.24 55.24 -5.26
N LEU A 845 27.34 55.87 -4.87
CA LEU A 845 28.54 55.17 -4.42
C LEU A 845 28.92 55.68 -3.03
N ASN A 846 28.90 54.79 -2.04
CA ASN A 846 29.27 55.14 -0.66
C ASN A 846 30.23 54.08 -0.11
N GLY A 847 31.20 54.53 0.70
CA GLY A 847 32.18 53.69 1.34
C GLY A 847 33.36 54.45 1.93
N GLU A 848 34.28 53.70 2.50
CA GLU A 848 35.47 54.23 3.18
C GLU A 848 36.69 54.20 2.26
N ASN A 849 36.92 53.07 1.59
CA ASN A 849 38.05 52.86 0.68
C ASN A 849 37.55 52.43 -0.70
N LEU A 850 37.35 53.40 -1.59
CA LEU A 850 36.86 53.15 -2.94
C LEU A 850 37.98 53.42 -3.94
N VAL A 851 38.40 52.39 -4.67
CA VAL A 851 39.54 52.44 -5.59
C VAL A 851 39.13 51.92 -6.97
N ASN A 852 39.46 52.70 -7.98
CA ASN A 852 39.48 52.32 -9.38
C ASN A 852 40.94 52.30 -9.85
N ASP A 853 41.50 51.10 -10.00
CA ASP A 853 42.93 50.87 -10.22
C ASP A 853 43.17 50.34 -11.63
N VAL A 854 43.74 51.18 -12.50
CA VAL A 854 44.03 50.84 -13.91
C VAL A 854 42.78 50.31 -14.67
N SER A 855 41.59 50.67 -14.18
CA SER A 855 40.31 50.10 -14.58
C SER A 855 39.25 51.17 -14.90
N GLN A 856 38.05 50.73 -15.25
CA GLN A 856 37.01 51.58 -15.85
C GLN A 856 35.78 51.69 -14.94
N ILE A 857 35.35 52.92 -14.67
CA ILE A 857 34.03 53.23 -14.11
C ILE A 857 33.34 54.20 -15.06
N HIS A 858 32.26 53.76 -15.72
CA HIS A 858 31.47 54.59 -16.63
C HIS A 858 30.07 54.78 -16.05
N VAL A 859 29.63 56.04 -15.97
CA VAL A 859 28.31 56.40 -15.45
C VAL A 859 27.60 57.34 -16.40
N GLY A 860 26.39 56.97 -16.85
CA GLY A 860 25.68 57.68 -17.90
C GLY A 860 25.17 59.05 -17.50
N ASN A 861 24.68 59.20 -16.26
CA ASN A 861 24.18 60.48 -15.76
C ASN A 861 25.10 61.14 -14.74
N ARG A 862 25.10 60.64 -13.49
CA ARG A 862 25.80 61.29 -12.37
C ARG A 862 26.20 60.30 -11.29
N ILE A 863 27.27 60.63 -10.60
CA ILE A 863 27.71 59.93 -9.39
C ILE A 863 27.30 60.75 -8.16
N ARG A 864 26.68 60.10 -7.17
CA ARG A 864 26.39 60.67 -5.84
C ARG A 864 27.23 59.99 -4.77
N MET A 865 28.10 60.76 -4.11
CA MET A 865 28.99 60.28 -3.02
C MET A 865 28.98 61.26 -1.85
N GLY A 866 28.74 60.79 -0.62
CA GLY A 866 28.78 61.65 0.57
C GLY A 866 27.89 62.90 0.45
N GLY A 867 26.70 62.77 -0.15
CA GLY A 867 25.77 63.87 -0.42
C GLY A 867 26.14 64.80 -1.57
N ARG A 868 27.35 64.71 -2.14
CA ARG A 868 27.78 65.50 -3.30
C ARG A 868 27.41 64.81 -4.62
N ILE A 869 27.10 65.59 -5.65
CA ILE A 869 26.76 65.13 -7.00
C ILE A 869 27.89 65.51 -7.96
N PHE A 870 28.31 64.57 -8.81
CA PHE A 870 29.27 64.74 -9.89
C PHE A 870 28.58 64.42 -11.22
N ASN A 871 28.58 65.36 -12.16
CA ASN A 871 27.94 65.18 -13.48
C ASN A 871 28.95 64.92 -14.61
N GLN A 872 30.26 65.11 -14.37
CA GLN A 872 31.33 64.91 -15.34
C GLN A 872 32.67 64.66 -14.62
N ASN A 873 33.59 63.94 -15.26
CA ASN A 873 34.97 63.74 -14.78
C ASN A 873 35.96 63.57 -15.95
N GLU A 874 35.98 64.52 -16.88
CA GLU A 874 36.75 64.47 -18.13
C GLU A 874 38.27 64.25 -17.99
N LYS A 875 38.81 64.45 -16.78
CA LYS A 875 40.24 64.29 -16.47
C LYS A 875 40.54 63.05 -15.63
N ASN A 876 39.57 62.17 -15.40
CA ASN A 876 39.68 60.96 -14.58
C ASN A 876 40.30 61.22 -13.19
N LEU A 877 39.96 62.37 -12.58
CA LEU A 877 40.52 62.77 -11.28
C LEU A 877 39.86 62.01 -10.13
N ASN A 878 40.54 61.92 -8.98
CA ASN A 878 39.94 61.43 -7.74
C ASN A 878 38.69 62.25 -7.39
N LEU A 879 37.62 61.57 -6.98
CA LEU A 879 36.37 62.22 -6.57
C LEU A 879 36.26 62.24 -5.05
N LYS A 880 35.83 63.37 -4.48
CA LYS A 880 35.68 63.55 -3.02
C LYS A 880 34.36 64.22 -2.66
N GLY A 881 33.49 63.47 -1.99
CA GLY A 881 32.26 63.93 -1.32
C GLY A 881 32.43 63.92 0.20
N ASN A 882 31.46 64.43 0.96
CA ASN A 882 31.58 64.56 2.42
C ASN A 882 31.93 63.21 3.08
N GLY A 883 33.18 63.03 3.52
CA GLY A 883 33.70 61.79 4.11
C GLY A 883 33.94 60.61 3.16
N VAL A 884 33.56 60.69 1.88
CA VAL A 884 33.65 59.59 0.89
C VAL A 884 34.61 59.97 -0.24
N ARG A 885 35.57 59.09 -0.57
CA ARG A 885 36.58 59.32 -1.61
C ARG A 885 36.69 58.13 -2.55
N LEU A 886 36.71 58.41 -3.86
CA LEU A 886 37.01 57.46 -4.93
C LEU A 886 38.38 57.82 -5.51
N GLU A 887 39.33 56.90 -5.36
CA GLU A 887 40.69 57.03 -5.86
C GLU A 887 40.79 56.41 -7.25
N ASN A 888 41.14 57.21 -8.25
CA ASN A 888 41.51 56.74 -9.59
C ASN A 888 43.04 56.60 -9.63
N LYS A 889 43.52 55.36 -9.57
CA LYS A 889 44.95 55.03 -9.62
C LYS A 889 45.32 54.63 -11.04
N ASP A 890 46.33 55.31 -11.56
CA ASP A 890 46.86 55.07 -12.90
C ASP A 890 48.23 54.37 -12.79
N LEU A 891 48.62 53.63 -13.83
CA LEU A 891 49.94 53.02 -13.88
C LEU A 891 51.00 54.11 -14.10
N ILE A 892 52.01 54.12 -13.22
CA ILE A 892 53.17 55.01 -13.31
C ILE A 892 54.31 54.23 -13.96
N GLY A 893 54.79 54.70 -15.10
CA GLY A 893 55.99 54.19 -15.76
C GLY A 893 57.22 54.98 -15.36
N GLU A 894 58.36 54.30 -15.37
CA GLU A 894 59.67 54.88 -15.05
C GLU A 894 60.57 54.85 -16.29
N ILE A 895 61.40 55.88 -16.42
CA ILE A 895 62.47 55.95 -17.43
C ILE A 895 63.80 56.09 -16.69
N HIS A 896 64.59 55.03 -16.75
CA HIS A 896 65.95 54.96 -16.21
C HIS A 896 66.95 55.22 -17.33
N ARG A 897 67.93 56.09 -17.11
CA ARG A 897 68.97 56.40 -18.09
C ARG A 897 70.36 56.32 -17.45
N HIS A 898 71.21 55.46 -18.00
CA HIS A 898 72.60 55.27 -17.58
C HIS A 898 73.54 55.64 -18.73
N ASP A 899 74.47 56.56 -18.47
CA ASP A 899 75.53 56.92 -19.41
C ASP A 899 76.81 56.15 -19.07
N GLU A 900 77.36 55.35 -19.99
CA GLU A 900 78.64 54.65 -19.80
C GLU A 900 79.59 54.87 -20.99
N GLY A 901 80.84 55.23 -20.71
CA GLY A 901 81.87 55.39 -21.73
C GLY A 901 83.13 56.03 -21.19
N VAL A 902 83.70 56.95 -21.98
CA VAL A 902 84.97 57.61 -21.65
C VAL A 902 84.89 59.12 -21.84
N TRP A 903 85.82 59.83 -21.23
CA TRP A 903 86.01 61.25 -21.47
C TRP A 903 87.50 61.58 -21.57
N TYR A 904 87.81 62.60 -22.38
CA TYR A 904 89.17 63.09 -22.52
C TYR A 904 89.18 64.59 -22.77
N THR A 905 90.33 65.22 -22.48
CA THR A 905 90.54 66.64 -22.77
C THR A 905 91.24 66.80 -24.12
N MET A 906 90.62 67.53 -25.03
CA MET A 906 91.17 67.92 -26.31
C MET A 906 91.86 69.28 -26.20
N VAL A 907 93.19 69.25 -26.12
CA VAL A 907 94.07 70.42 -25.99
C VAL A 907 94.60 70.89 -27.34
N THR A 908 94.70 72.21 -27.53
CA THR A 908 95.33 72.80 -28.72
C THR A 908 96.79 73.13 -28.45
N LYS A 909 97.70 72.60 -29.28
CA LYS A 909 99.14 72.85 -29.19
C LYS A 909 99.66 73.33 -30.55
N ARG A 910 100.59 74.31 -30.57
CA ARG A 910 101.23 74.78 -31.81
C ARG A 910 102.44 73.92 -32.13
N LYS A 911 102.38 73.08 -33.17
CA LYS A 911 103.45 72.12 -33.51
C LYS A 911 103.77 72.10 -35.00
N ARG A 912 104.96 71.62 -35.37
CA ARG A 912 105.43 71.48 -36.76
C ARG A 912 104.74 70.28 -37.42
N HIS A 913 104.18 70.46 -38.61
CA HIS A 913 103.53 69.41 -39.40
C HIS A 913 104.29 69.23 -40.72
N GLY A 914 104.91 68.06 -40.93
CA GLY A 914 105.82 67.83 -42.06
C GLY A 914 107.08 68.71 -42.04
N ILE A 915 107.75 68.86 -43.19
CA ILE A 915 109.13 69.40 -43.29
C ILE A 915 109.18 70.94 -43.35
N GLY A 916 108.18 71.70 -42.86
CA GLY A 916 108.35 73.17 -42.88
C GLY A 916 107.39 74.13 -42.19
N LYS A 917 106.22 73.74 -41.65
CA LYS A 917 105.23 74.73 -41.17
C LYS A 917 104.63 74.38 -39.79
N LYS A 918 104.46 75.38 -38.92
CA LYS A 918 103.76 75.25 -37.62
C LYS A 918 102.26 75.44 -37.81
N VAL A 919 101.46 74.51 -37.30
CA VAL A 919 99.99 74.52 -37.31
C VAL A 919 99.45 74.39 -35.89
N TRP A 920 98.21 74.81 -35.66
CA TRP A 920 97.46 74.51 -34.45
C TRP A 920 96.84 73.13 -34.58
N ALA A 921 97.39 72.16 -33.85
CA ALA A 921 96.92 70.78 -33.85
C ALA A 921 96.20 70.45 -32.54
N LYS A 922 95.15 69.63 -32.65
CA LYS A 922 94.29 69.19 -31.55
C LYS A 922 94.69 67.79 -31.12
N TYR A 923 95.03 67.61 -29.87
CA TYR A 923 95.39 66.31 -29.30
C TYR A 923 94.40 65.97 -28.18
N GLY A 924 93.96 64.71 -28.12
CA GLY A 924 93.31 64.18 -26.92
C GLY A 924 94.38 63.69 -25.96
N ASP A 925 94.19 63.95 -24.67
CA ASP A 925 94.87 63.19 -23.61
C ASP A 925 94.22 61.79 -23.48
N ASP A 926 94.79 60.89 -22.67
CA ASP A 926 94.27 59.52 -22.52
C ASP A 926 92.81 59.49 -22.05
N ASP A 927 92.05 58.53 -22.59
CA ASP A 927 90.65 58.28 -22.23
C ASP A 927 90.52 57.89 -20.77
N LYS A 928 89.65 58.59 -20.04
CA LYS A 928 89.29 58.28 -18.64
C LYS A 928 87.88 57.71 -18.59
N PRO A 929 87.57 56.76 -17.69
CA PRO A 929 86.23 56.21 -17.57
C PRO A 929 85.21 57.29 -17.19
N PHE A 930 84.01 57.19 -17.76
CA PHE A 930 82.86 58.03 -17.49
C PHE A 930 81.64 57.14 -17.26
N SER A 931 80.98 57.31 -16.12
CA SER A 931 79.70 56.69 -15.84
C SER A 931 78.83 57.66 -15.04
N ARG A 932 77.53 57.73 -15.36
CA ARG A 932 76.57 58.60 -14.66
C ARG A 932 75.14 58.10 -14.84
N ASP A 933 74.43 57.98 -13.73
CA ASP A 933 72.97 57.85 -13.71
C ASP A 933 72.27 59.22 -13.79
N LEU A 934 71.20 59.29 -14.58
CA LEU A 934 70.32 60.44 -14.64
C LEU A 934 69.12 60.25 -13.70
N PRO A 935 68.49 61.34 -13.21
CA PRO A 935 67.27 61.23 -12.41
C PRO A 935 66.17 60.44 -13.13
N ILE A 936 65.49 59.56 -12.39
CA ILE A 936 64.34 58.79 -12.89
C ILE A 936 63.25 59.76 -13.34
N GLU A 937 62.81 59.60 -14.59
CA GLU A 937 61.68 60.34 -15.14
C GLU A 937 60.42 59.48 -15.04
N TYR A 938 59.35 60.03 -14.46
CA TYR A 938 58.07 59.34 -14.30
C TYR A 938 57.06 59.81 -15.34
N PHE A 939 56.29 58.88 -15.90
CA PHE A 939 55.15 59.20 -16.76
C PHE A 939 53.92 58.39 -16.39
N LYS A 940 52.75 58.85 -16.83
CA LYS A 940 51.47 58.16 -16.63
C LYS A 940 51.01 57.52 -17.92
N PHE A 941 50.57 56.27 -17.85
CA PHE A 941 50.03 55.57 -19.01
C PHE A 941 48.59 55.98 -19.38
N LYS A 942 47.88 56.71 -18.49
CA LYS A 942 46.49 57.18 -18.70
C LYS A 942 45.50 56.03 -18.95
N LEU A 943 45.64 54.96 -18.17
CA LEU A 943 44.88 53.71 -18.32
C LEU A 943 43.60 53.68 -17.48
N VAL A 944 43.57 54.44 -16.38
CA VAL A 944 42.38 54.59 -15.53
C VAL A 944 41.33 55.45 -16.21
N ASP A 945 40.09 54.97 -16.23
CA ASP A 945 38.95 55.66 -16.83
C ASP A 945 37.82 55.81 -15.81
N ASN A 946 37.37 57.03 -15.62
CA ASN A 946 36.25 57.37 -14.75
C ASN A 946 35.41 58.44 -15.44
N THR A 947 34.56 58.00 -16.35
CA THR A 947 33.76 58.86 -17.21
C THR A 947 32.34 58.98 -16.67
N ILE A 948 31.83 60.22 -16.59
CA ILE A 948 30.49 60.54 -16.10
C ILE A 948 29.80 61.43 -17.12
N GLY A 949 28.51 61.17 -17.38
CA GLY A 949 27.67 62.02 -18.24
C GLY A 949 27.65 61.61 -19.71
N GLN A 950 28.11 60.40 -20.04
CA GLN A 950 28.15 59.86 -21.40
C GLN A 950 27.30 58.61 -21.52
N ALA A 951 26.48 58.51 -22.57
CA ALA A 951 25.64 57.34 -22.81
C ALA A 951 26.48 56.06 -22.92
N ILE A 952 26.12 55.04 -22.13
CA ILE A 952 26.81 53.74 -22.11
C ILE A 952 26.10 52.81 -23.09
N GLN A 953 26.87 52.17 -23.96
CA GLN A 953 26.35 51.07 -24.77
C GLN A 953 26.31 49.79 -23.91
N PRO A 954 25.16 49.11 -23.80
CA PRO A 954 25.07 47.86 -23.06
C PRO A 954 26.07 46.82 -23.58
N THR A 955 26.58 45.94 -22.72
CA THR A 955 27.50 44.86 -23.14
C THR A 955 26.89 43.83 -24.08
N GLY A 956 25.57 43.88 -24.32
CA GLY A 956 24.87 43.10 -25.36
C GLY A 956 24.35 41.75 -24.89
N THR A 957 24.45 41.40 -23.60
CA THR A 957 23.99 40.13 -23.06
C THR A 957 22.46 40.03 -23.06
N ALA A 958 21.91 39.23 -23.99
CA ALA A 958 20.48 38.94 -24.05
C ALA A 958 20.09 37.90 -22.98
N ILE A 959 19.39 38.33 -21.93
CA ILE A 959 18.80 37.46 -20.92
C ILE A 959 17.51 36.86 -21.51
N ARG A 960 17.57 35.60 -21.99
CA ARG A 960 16.42 34.91 -22.59
C ARG A 960 15.29 34.70 -21.57
N GLN A 961 14.08 34.53 -22.09
CA GLN A 961 12.86 34.32 -21.32
C GLN A 961 12.87 32.94 -20.62
N GLN A 962 12.22 32.86 -19.46
CA GLN A 962 12.12 31.67 -18.62
C GLN A 962 11.59 30.45 -19.39
N THR A 963 12.18 29.26 -19.17
CA THR A 963 11.61 27.99 -19.61
C THR A 963 10.27 27.74 -18.88
N ILE A 964 9.19 27.55 -19.64
CA ILE A 964 7.87 27.29 -19.07
C ILE A 964 7.79 25.81 -18.66
N ALA A 965 7.34 25.55 -17.43
CA ALA A 965 7.10 24.19 -16.95
C ALA A 965 6.04 23.50 -17.83
N GLN A 966 6.33 22.27 -18.25
CA GLN A 966 5.31 21.43 -18.89
C GLN A 966 4.32 20.95 -17.82
N GLN A 967 3.03 20.94 -18.16
CA GLN A 967 2.01 20.35 -17.29
C GLN A 967 2.27 18.86 -17.11
N ALA A 968 1.99 18.35 -15.90
CA ALA A 968 2.07 16.93 -15.63
C ALA A 968 1.09 16.16 -16.53
N ALA A 969 1.62 15.33 -17.44
CA ALA A 969 0.82 14.32 -18.13
C ALA A 969 0.50 13.18 -17.16
N LEU A 970 -0.64 13.30 -16.49
CA LEU A 970 -1.13 12.37 -15.47
C LEU A 970 -1.75 11.13 -16.10
N SER A 971 -1.75 10.04 -15.35
CA SER A 971 -2.38 8.77 -15.73
C SER A 971 -3.90 8.90 -15.71
N ASN A 972 -4.56 8.35 -16.73
CA ASN A 972 -6.02 8.31 -16.82
C ASN A 972 -6.57 7.14 -15.99
N LEU A 973 -6.71 7.34 -14.68
CA LEU A 973 -7.13 6.33 -13.73
C LEU A 973 -8.65 6.41 -13.46
N GLN A 974 -9.36 5.30 -13.69
CA GLN A 974 -10.78 5.17 -13.35
C GLN A 974 -10.95 4.20 -12.19
N VAL A 975 -11.05 4.73 -10.97
CA VAL A 975 -11.33 3.90 -9.79
C VAL A 975 -12.84 3.66 -9.70
N ASP A 976 -13.27 2.49 -10.16
CA ASP A 976 -14.68 2.09 -10.15
C ASP A 976 -15.03 1.30 -8.87
N PHE A 977 -15.87 1.90 -8.03
CA PHE A 977 -16.40 1.30 -6.81
C PHE A 977 -17.79 0.68 -6.99
N THR A 978 -18.37 0.70 -8.18
CA THR A 978 -19.63 -0.02 -8.46
C THR A 978 -19.46 -1.53 -8.28
N GLN A 979 -18.23 -2.06 -8.38
CA GLN A 979 -17.90 -3.44 -8.01
C GLN A 979 -17.66 -3.69 -6.51
N SER A 980 -17.53 -2.62 -5.72
CA SER A 980 -17.56 -2.66 -4.24
C SER A 980 -18.96 -2.35 -3.70
N THR A 981 -19.99 -2.48 -4.56
CA THR A 981 -21.38 -2.28 -4.17
C THR A 981 -21.67 -3.09 -2.91
N PRO A 982 -22.38 -2.49 -1.92
CA PRO A 982 -22.93 -3.25 -0.82
C PRO A 982 -23.57 -4.51 -1.41
N LEU A 983 -23.35 -5.67 -0.79
CA LEU A 983 -24.27 -6.77 -1.03
C LEU A 983 -25.67 -6.18 -0.78
N SER A 984 -26.48 -6.01 -1.82
CA SER A 984 -27.87 -5.57 -1.64
C SER A 984 -28.69 -6.74 -1.10
N THR A 985 -28.24 -7.94 -1.43
CA THR A 985 -28.64 -9.24 -0.88
C THR A 985 -27.47 -10.19 -1.07
N VAL A 986 -27.15 -11.03 -0.09
CA VAL A 986 -26.35 -12.24 -0.35
C VAL A 986 -27.23 -13.21 -1.17
N PRO A 987 -26.72 -13.92 -2.19
CA PRO A 987 -27.52 -14.85 -2.98
C PRO A 987 -28.24 -15.86 -2.08
N HIS A 988 -29.57 -15.74 -1.96
CA HIS A 988 -30.37 -16.74 -1.29
C HIS A 988 -30.38 -18.01 -2.14
N VAL A 989 -30.04 -19.15 -1.54
CA VAL A 989 -30.56 -20.41 -2.06
C VAL A 989 -32.05 -20.37 -1.77
N ARG A 990 -32.85 -20.11 -2.82
CA ARG A 990 -34.30 -20.25 -2.74
C ARG A 990 -34.57 -21.63 -2.17
N ALA A 991 -35.26 -21.63 -1.02
CA ALA A 991 -35.93 -22.79 -0.49
C ALA A 991 -36.75 -23.40 -1.63
N VAL A 992 -36.26 -24.47 -2.26
CA VAL A 992 -37.17 -25.44 -2.86
C VAL A 992 -37.85 -26.07 -1.65
N LEU A 993 -39.11 -25.68 -1.44
CA LEU A 993 -40.02 -26.30 -0.50
C LEU A 993 -40.39 -27.69 -1.01
#